data_AF-I3M0L2-F1
#
_entry.id   AF-I3M0L2-F1
#
_cell.length_a   1.000
_cell.length_b   1.000
_cell.length_c   1.000
_cell.angle_alpha   90.00
_cell.angle_beta   90.00
_cell.angle_gamma   90.00
#
_symmetry.space_group_name_H-M   'P 1'
#
loop_
_entity.id
_entity.type
_entity.pdbx_description
1 polymer ?
#
loop_
_entity_poly.entity_id
_entity_poly.type
_entity_poly.pdbx_seq_one_letter_code
_entity_poly.pdbx_strand_id
1 'polypeptide(L)'
;MSSCLKEMSDNHNSPLLPGPLSSRHKLYESEPSSPTWPSSPQDTHPALPLLEMPEEKDLRLSDEDSHIVKIEKPSERNKRKGSKVSHRGSADRGGFSLFQAVSYLTGEMEEYRNWLKDKPLAFQFVDWILRGAAQVMFVNNPLSGLLIFIGLLIQNPWWTIAGALGTVVSTLTALALNQDRSAIAAGLHGYNGTLVGLLVAVFSEKLDYYWWLLFPVTFTAMACPVISSALSTIFSKWDLPVFTLPFNIAVTLYLAATGHYNLFFPMTLVEPVSSVPNITWTEIEMPLLLQAIPAGVGQVYGCDNPWTGGMILVALFISSPLICLHAAIGSIVGMLAALTVATPFETIYMGLWSYNCVLSCIAIGGMFYALTWQTHLLALVCALFSAYMGAALSNMMAVVAVPSGTWAFCISTLIFLLLTTNNPAIYKLPLSKVTYPEANRIYYLTMKSSEEEKSPSGGSGEQSPPPGPKAEEGSEAVLPRHRSVFHIEWSSIRRRSKVFGKSEHQERQAKEPFPYPYRKPTIELLDLNTMEESSEIKVETSTSRTSWIQSSMAASGKRVSKALSYITGEMKECGERLKDKSPVFQFLDWVLRGTSQVMFVNNPLSGILIVLGLFIQNPWWAISGCLGTIVSTLTALILSQDRSAIAAGLHGYNGVLVGLLMAVFSDKGDYYWWLLLPVIIMSMSCPILSSALSTIFSKWDLPVFTLPFNIAVTLYLAATGHYNLFFPTMLLQPASSVPNITWSEVQVPLLLRAIPVGIGQVYGCDNPWTGGIFLVALFISSPLICLHAAIGSTMGMLAALSIATPFDAIYFGLCGFNSTLACIAIGGMFYVITWQTHLLAIACALFAAYLGTALANMLSVFGLPPCTWPFCLSALTFLLLTTNNPAIYRLPLSKVTYPEANRTYYLSQERNRRVSTTTKYQAYDVS
;
A
#
# COMPACT_ATOMS: atom_id res chain seq x y z
N MET A 1 47.43 5.58 45.16
CA MET A 1 48.67 5.32 45.92
C MET A 1 49.81 5.94 45.10
N SER A 2 50.55 6.92 45.69
CA SER A 2 51.65 7.78 45.14
C SER A 2 51.30 8.76 44.00
N SER A 3 51.30 10.11 44.12
CA SER A 3 52.32 11.16 44.47
C SER A 3 53.50 11.23 43.46
N CYS A 4 54.04 12.35 42.95
CA CYS A 4 53.98 13.79 43.28
C CYS A 4 54.67 14.64 42.16
N LEU A 5 54.16 15.86 41.87
CA LEU A 5 54.80 17.15 41.46
C LEU A 5 56.22 17.21 40.79
N LYS A 6 56.40 17.92 39.65
CA LYS A 6 56.64 19.40 39.48
C LYS A 6 57.41 19.81 38.18
N GLU A 7 56.80 20.73 37.44
CA GLU A 7 57.25 21.90 36.60
C GLU A 7 58.48 21.93 35.63
N MET A 8 58.14 22.37 34.39
CA MET A 8 58.75 23.37 33.47
C MET A 8 60.13 23.16 32.78
N SER A 9 60.12 22.98 31.44
CA SER A 9 60.43 24.06 30.44
C SER A 9 60.33 23.57 28.98
N ASP A 10 59.64 24.35 28.14
CA ASP A 10 59.79 24.61 26.68
C ASP A 10 60.03 23.48 25.65
N ASN A 11 59.01 23.21 24.81
CA ASN A 11 59.00 23.58 23.37
C ASN A 11 57.75 23.07 22.61
N HIS A 12 57.14 23.98 21.85
CA HIS A 12 56.25 23.85 20.68
C HIS A 12 55.53 22.52 20.37
N ASN A 13 54.18 22.53 20.47
CA ASN A 13 53.24 22.35 19.34
C ASN A 13 51.79 22.25 19.84
N SER A 14 50.94 23.18 19.40
CA SER A 14 49.48 23.16 19.57
C SER A 14 48.82 23.09 18.19
N PRO A 15 47.82 22.23 17.92
CA PRO A 15 46.86 22.44 16.85
C PRO A 15 45.64 23.23 17.37
N LEU A 16 45.29 24.27 16.61
CA LEU A 16 44.31 25.30 16.91
C LEU A 16 42.85 24.85 16.66
N LEU A 17 41.96 25.47 17.43
CA LEU A 17 40.50 25.44 17.39
C LEU A 17 39.88 25.77 16.02
N PRO A 18 38.66 25.25 15.70
CA PRO A 18 37.95 25.55 14.47
C PRO A 18 37.24 26.92 14.51
N GLY A 19 37.43 27.72 13.45
CA GLY A 19 36.74 28.99 13.23
C GLY A 19 35.34 28.83 12.61
N PRO A 20 34.50 29.88 12.61
CA PRO A 20 33.09 29.79 12.21
C PRO A 20 32.85 29.91 10.70
N LEU A 21 31.72 29.32 10.29
CA LEU A 21 31.17 29.13 8.95
C LEU A 21 30.99 30.43 8.16
N SER A 22 31.41 30.40 6.88
CA SER A 22 31.27 31.50 5.91
C SER A 22 29.99 31.34 5.08
N SER A 23 29.17 32.39 5.11
CA SER A 23 27.96 32.62 4.33
C SER A 23 28.26 32.85 2.85
N ARG A 24 27.73 32.01 1.97
CA ARG A 24 27.84 32.14 0.51
C ARG A 24 26.61 32.88 -0.05
N HIS A 25 26.56 34.20 0.13
CA HIS A 25 25.69 35.13 -0.61
C HIS A 25 26.44 36.46 -0.74
N LYS A 26 26.87 36.78 -1.96
CA LYS A 26 27.38 38.07 -2.51
C LYS A 26 28.64 37.86 -3.34
N LEU A 27 28.46 37.81 -4.67
CA LEU A 27 29.51 38.13 -5.64
C LEU A 27 28.85 38.46 -6.98
N TYR A 28 28.17 39.60 -7.03
CA TYR A 28 27.99 40.43 -8.22
C TYR A 28 27.63 41.83 -7.74
N GLU A 29 28.63 42.72 -7.69
CA GLU A 29 28.55 44.15 -8.00
C GLU A 29 29.86 44.83 -7.55
N SER A 30 30.46 45.60 -8.44
CA SER A 30 31.69 46.35 -8.22
C SER A 30 31.52 47.80 -8.67
N GLU A 31 32.00 48.72 -7.82
CA GLU A 31 32.43 50.13 -8.04
C GLU A 31 31.46 51.29 -7.64
N PRO A 32 31.95 52.51 -7.28
CA PRO A 32 32.40 52.83 -5.91
C PRO A 32 31.97 54.22 -5.32
N SER A 33 32.02 54.31 -3.97
CA SER A 33 32.38 55.46 -3.09
C SER A 33 31.64 56.85 -3.09
N SER A 34 30.76 57.05 -2.09
CA SER A 34 30.69 58.11 -0.99
C SER A 34 30.71 59.64 -1.29
N PRO A 35 30.28 60.59 -0.36
CA PRO A 35 29.95 60.46 1.08
C PRO A 35 28.78 61.33 1.70
N THR A 36 28.41 60.97 2.95
CA THR A 36 28.05 61.80 4.17
C THR A 36 26.65 62.46 4.48
N TRP A 37 25.93 61.87 5.47
CA TRP A 37 25.29 62.41 6.75
C TRP A 37 24.03 63.34 6.75
N PRO A 38 23.24 63.50 7.87
CA PRO A 38 22.78 62.56 8.94
C PRO A 38 21.28 62.73 9.44
N SER A 39 20.80 61.74 10.22
CA SER A 39 19.74 61.64 11.30
C SER A 39 18.55 62.63 11.50
N SER A 40 17.30 62.08 11.50
CA SER A 40 16.02 62.24 12.31
C SER A 40 15.63 63.58 13.02
N PRO A 41 14.38 63.87 13.51
CA PRO A 41 13.21 62.99 13.82
C PRO A 41 11.75 63.57 13.66
N GLN A 42 10.74 62.76 14.05
CA GLN A 42 9.41 63.07 14.64
C GLN A 42 8.16 63.47 13.81
N ASP A 43 7.02 62.94 14.31
CA ASP A 43 5.64 62.87 13.84
C ASP A 43 4.88 64.20 13.64
N THR A 44 3.94 64.25 12.68
CA THR A 44 2.50 64.57 12.87
C THR A 44 1.71 64.56 11.53
N HIS A 45 0.54 63.90 11.52
CA HIS A 45 -0.52 63.90 10.47
C HIS A 45 -1.35 65.22 10.50
N PRO A 46 -2.44 65.47 9.70
CA PRO A 46 -3.10 64.69 8.61
C PRO A 46 -3.52 65.52 7.35
N ALA A 47 -4.01 64.88 6.27
CA ALA A 47 -5.14 65.35 5.45
C ALA A 47 -5.52 64.42 4.26
N LEU A 48 -6.83 64.09 4.20
CA LEU A 48 -7.77 64.01 3.05
C LEU A 48 -8.47 62.67 2.75
N PRO A 49 -9.77 62.70 2.33
CA PRO A 49 -10.75 61.64 2.59
C PRO A 49 -11.43 61.00 1.35
N LEU A 50 -12.10 59.87 1.64
CA LEU A 50 -13.40 59.35 1.15
C LEU A 50 -13.71 59.28 -0.35
N LEU A 51 -13.96 58.04 -0.81
CA LEU A 51 -14.76 57.72 -2.00
C LEU A 51 -15.97 56.90 -1.54
N GLU A 52 -17.17 57.40 -1.83
CA GLU A 52 -18.46 56.81 -1.48
C GLU A 52 -19.21 56.41 -2.77
N MET A 53 -19.84 55.24 -2.74
CA MET A 53 -20.75 54.71 -3.77
C MET A 53 -22.11 55.43 -3.73
N PRO A 54 -22.94 55.31 -4.80
CA PRO A 54 -24.27 54.72 -4.54
C PRO A 54 -24.90 53.88 -5.69
N GLU A 55 -25.91 53.10 -5.28
CA GLU A 55 -26.77 52.18 -6.06
C GLU A 55 -27.97 52.85 -6.78
N GLU A 56 -28.44 52.17 -7.84
CA GLU A 56 -29.82 51.92 -8.34
C GLU A 56 -30.95 53.00 -8.36
N LYS A 57 -31.55 53.27 -9.55
CA LYS A 57 -32.88 52.76 -10.01
C LYS A 57 -33.46 53.44 -11.29
N ASP A 58 -34.07 52.59 -12.12
CA ASP A 58 -35.23 52.74 -13.02
C ASP A 58 -35.40 53.93 -14.01
N LEU A 59 -35.50 53.63 -15.32
CA LEU A 59 -36.67 53.93 -16.19
C LEU A 59 -36.51 53.41 -17.65
N ARG A 60 -37.63 52.86 -18.16
CA ARG A 60 -38.00 52.39 -19.52
C ARG A 60 -37.80 53.46 -20.63
N LEU A 61 -37.72 53.25 -21.97
CA LEU A 61 -38.36 52.33 -22.95
C LEU A 61 -37.67 52.53 -24.33
N SER A 62 -37.53 51.50 -25.18
CA SER A 62 -38.00 51.41 -26.58
C SER A 62 -37.46 50.16 -27.33
N ASP A 63 -38.37 49.51 -28.06
CA ASP A 63 -38.26 48.26 -28.83
C ASP A 63 -37.40 48.38 -30.12
N GLU A 64 -36.72 47.30 -30.52
CA GLU A 64 -37.11 46.41 -31.65
C GLU A 64 -36.07 45.30 -31.95
N ASP A 65 -36.61 44.10 -32.20
CA ASP A 65 -36.17 42.99 -33.05
C ASP A 65 -34.96 42.05 -32.74
N SER A 66 -35.34 40.97 -32.05
CA SER A 66 -35.16 39.53 -32.35
C SER A 66 -33.94 39.01 -33.15
N HIS A 67 -33.25 38.02 -32.58
CA HIS A 67 -33.15 36.64 -33.13
C HIS A 67 -32.61 35.66 -32.06
N ILE A 68 -33.44 34.69 -31.68
CA ILE A 68 -33.12 33.56 -30.80
C ILE A 68 -32.72 32.35 -31.67
N VAL A 69 -31.57 31.74 -31.42
CA VAL A 69 -31.18 30.44 -31.98
C VAL A 69 -31.12 29.40 -30.85
N LYS A 70 -32.06 28.44 -30.90
CA LYS A 70 -32.02 27.19 -30.13
C LYS A 70 -31.01 26.23 -30.77
N ILE A 71 -30.14 25.64 -29.97
CA ILE A 71 -29.23 24.56 -30.36
C ILE A 71 -29.92 23.22 -30.11
N GLU A 72 -30.16 22.47 -31.18
CA GLU A 72 -30.76 21.14 -31.20
C GLU A 72 -29.66 20.06 -31.26
N LYS A 73 -29.91 18.92 -30.59
CA LYS A 73 -29.00 17.76 -30.48
C LYS A 73 -28.82 17.05 -31.85
N PRO A 74 -27.65 16.48 -32.15
CA PRO A 74 -27.48 15.68 -33.37
C PRO A 74 -27.96 14.23 -33.15
N SER A 75 -28.97 13.82 -33.93
CA SER A 75 -29.40 12.43 -34.10
C SER A 75 -28.66 11.73 -35.24
N GLU A 76 -28.42 10.45 -35.04
CA GLU A 76 -27.89 9.44 -35.96
C GLU A 76 -28.37 9.56 -37.42
N ARG A 77 -27.44 9.79 -38.35
CA ARG A 77 -27.54 9.29 -39.72
C ARG A 77 -26.19 9.36 -40.42
N ASN A 78 -25.50 8.23 -40.54
CA ASN A 78 -24.69 7.90 -41.73
C ASN A 78 -24.12 6.47 -41.62
N LYS A 79 -24.92 5.50 -42.06
CA LYS A 79 -24.42 4.24 -42.62
C LYS A 79 -24.83 4.20 -44.10
N ARG A 80 -23.86 3.85 -44.94
CA ARG A 80 -23.94 3.40 -46.35
C ARG A 80 -24.12 4.46 -47.45
N LYS A 81 -23.01 4.72 -48.14
CA LYS A 81 -22.77 4.69 -49.60
C LYS A 81 -21.33 5.20 -49.76
N GLY A 82 -20.40 4.59 -50.49
CA GLY A 82 -20.41 3.58 -51.53
C GLY A 82 -19.15 3.86 -52.34
N SER A 83 -18.28 2.86 -52.50
CA SER A 83 -17.03 2.91 -53.24
C SER A 83 -17.21 3.49 -54.65
N LYS A 84 -16.44 4.53 -55.00
CA LYS A 84 -16.01 4.80 -56.37
C LYS A 84 -14.71 5.61 -56.34
N VAL A 85 -13.67 4.97 -56.86
CA VAL A 85 -12.39 5.58 -57.22
C VAL A 85 -12.64 6.52 -58.40
N SER A 86 -12.23 7.76 -58.30
CA SER A 86 -12.01 8.64 -59.44
C SER A 86 -10.80 9.53 -59.18
N HIS A 87 -9.73 9.28 -59.93
CA HIS A 87 -8.63 10.23 -60.12
C HIS A 87 -9.18 11.54 -60.67
N ARG A 88 -8.94 12.65 -59.97
CA ARG A 88 -8.84 13.97 -60.59
C ARG A 88 -7.91 14.83 -59.74
N GLY A 89 -6.75 15.14 -60.30
CA GLY A 89 -5.88 16.16 -59.78
C GLY A 89 -6.54 17.53 -59.97
N SER A 90 -6.67 18.26 -58.87
CA SER A 90 -6.80 19.70 -58.87
C SER A 90 -6.10 20.20 -57.62
N ALA A 91 -5.09 21.03 -57.82
CA ALA A 91 -4.36 21.72 -56.77
C ALA A 91 -5.35 22.49 -55.90
N ASP A 92 -5.55 22.03 -54.66
CA ASP A 92 -6.27 22.79 -53.66
C ASP A 92 -5.24 23.49 -52.77
N ARG A 93 -5.21 24.81 -52.91
CA ARG A 93 -4.31 25.69 -52.18
C ARG A 93 -4.82 25.78 -50.74
N GLY A 94 -4.02 25.19 -49.86
CA GLY A 94 -4.13 25.17 -48.41
C GLY A 94 -4.84 26.34 -47.73
N GLY A 95 -5.90 25.99 -47.00
CA GLY A 95 -6.11 26.50 -45.66
C GLY A 95 -5.72 25.40 -44.68
N PHE A 96 -4.45 25.36 -44.24
CA PHE A 96 -4.08 24.52 -43.10
C PHE A 96 -4.82 25.08 -41.88
N SER A 97 -5.90 24.42 -41.46
CA SER A 97 -6.64 24.78 -40.25
C SER A 97 -5.69 24.67 -39.04
N LEU A 98 -5.64 25.72 -38.20
CA LEU A 98 -4.83 25.74 -36.98
C LEU A 98 -5.13 24.53 -36.08
N PHE A 99 -6.39 24.08 -36.03
CA PHE A 99 -6.80 22.88 -35.29
C PHE A 99 -6.19 21.59 -35.85
N GLN A 100 -6.03 21.51 -37.17
CA GLN A 100 -5.42 20.35 -37.80
C GLN A 100 -3.91 20.33 -37.53
N ALA A 101 -3.23 21.48 -37.62
CA ALA A 101 -1.82 21.61 -37.27
C ALA A 101 -1.53 21.29 -35.79
N VAL A 102 -2.40 21.71 -34.87
CA VAL A 102 -2.29 21.37 -33.43
C VAL A 102 -2.45 19.87 -33.21
N SER A 103 -3.39 19.22 -33.92
CA SER A 103 -3.60 17.76 -33.82
C SER A 103 -2.36 16.93 -34.20
N TYR A 104 -1.50 17.45 -35.09
CA TYR A 104 -0.23 16.80 -35.47
C TYR A 104 0.83 16.83 -34.36
N LEU A 105 0.74 17.79 -33.46
CA LEU A 105 1.75 18.05 -32.42
C LEU A 105 1.33 17.49 -31.05
N THR A 106 0.04 17.25 -30.84
CA THR A 106 -0.53 16.75 -29.57
C THR A 106 -0.44 15.23 -29.43
N GLY A 107 -0.62 14.72 -28.22
CA GLY A 107 -0.62 13.29 -27.92
C GLY A 107 0.71 12.61 -28.26
N GLU A 108 0.65 11.42 -28.86
CA GLU A 108 1.86 10.62 -29.16
C GLU A 108 2.57 10.99 -30.48
N MET A 109 2.01 11.92 -31.25
CA MET A 109 2.43 12.23 -32.62
C MET A 109 2.53 10.97 -33.52
N GLU A 110 1.46 10.16 -33.59
CA GLU A 110 1.46 8.90 -34.34
C GLU A 110 1.72 9.09 -35.84
N GLU A 111 1.17 10.14 -36.47
CA GLU A 111 1.39 10.45 -37.88
C GLU A 111 2.86 10.77 -38.16
N TYR A 112 3.51 11.54 -37.28
CA TYR A 112 4.95 11.80 -37.34
C TYR A 112 5.77 10.51 -37.17
N ARG A 113 5.41 9.66 -36.20
CA ARG A 113 6.06 8.36 -35.99
C ARG A 113 5.97 7.47 -37.24
N ASN A 114 4.80 7.42 -37.88
CA ASN A 114 4.61 6.65 -39.10
C ASN A 114 5.42 7.22 -40.27
N TRP A 115 5.47 8.55 -40.42
CA TRP A 115 6.31 9.21 -41.42
C TRP A 115 7.82 8.95 -41.23
N LEU A 116 8.25 8.78 -39.98
CA LEU A 116 9.66 8.57 -39.62
C LEU A 116 10.15 7.13 -39.88
N LYS A 117 9.26 6.13 -39.98
CA LYS A 117 9.63 4.72 -40.20
C LYS A 117 10.48 4.50 -41.45
N ASP A 118 10.22 5.29 -42.49
CA ASP A 118 10.92 5.19 -43.78
C ASP A 118 12.13 6.14 -43.89
N LYS A 119 12.51 6.80 -42.79
CA LYS A 119 13.62 7.76 -42.75
C LYS A 119 14.91 7.10 -42.22
N PRO A 120 16.09 7.71 -42.47
CA PRO A 120 17.36 7.17 -41.98
C PRO A 120 17.35 6.88 -40.48
N LEU A 121 18.05 5.81 -40.07
CA LEU A 121 18.11 5.36 -38.69
C LEU A 121 18.57 6.45 -37.71
N ALA A 122 19.43 7.37 -38.15
CA ALA A 122 19.87 8.50 -37.32
C ALA A 122 18.70 9.39 -36.88
N PHE A 123 17.74 9.69 -37.78
CA PHE A 123 16.56 10.48 -37.43
C PHE A 123 15.61 9.72 -36.50
N GLN A 124 15.43 8.41 -36.74
CA GLN A 124 14.66 7.55 -35.85
C GLN A 124 15.29 7.50 -34.45
N PHE A 125 16.61 7.37 -34.39
CA PHE A 125 17.34 7.34 -33.13
C PHE A 125 17.17 8.65 -32.35
N VAL A 126 17.28 9.82 -33.00
CA VAL A 126 17.03 11.11 -32.34
C VAL A 126 15.59 11.21 -31.81
N ASP A 127 14.59 10.76 -32.56
CA ASP A 127 13.20 10.68 -32.06
C ASP A 127 13.07 9.79 -30.83
N TRP A 128 13.74 8.63 -30.79
CA TRP A 128 13.73 7.73 -29.63
C TRP A 128 14.37 8.37 -28.40
N ILE A 129 15.45 9.15 -28.57
CA ILE A 129 16.10 9.89 -27.48
C ILE A 129 15.18 11.00 -26.93
N LEU A 130 14.55 11.79 -27.82
CA LEU A 130 13.63 12.85 -27.40
C LEU A 130 12.40 12.27 -26.69
N ARG A 131 11.80 11.21 -27.23
CA ARG A 131 10.72 10.46 -26.54
C ARG A 131 11.21 9.90 -25.22
N GLY A 132 12.44 9.38 -25.16
CA GLY A 132 13.06 8.89 -23.92
C GLY A 132 13.10 9.96 -22.83
N ALA A 133 13.53 11.19 -23.13
CA ALA A 133 13.52 12.27 -22.15
C ALA A 133 12.11 12.64 -21.67
N ALA A 134 11.12 12.64 -22.58
CA ALA A 134 9.73 12.94 -22.26
C ALA A 134 9.03 11.82 -21.45
N GLN A 135 9.44 10.57 -21.62
CA GLN A 135 8.87 9.41 -20.94
C GLN A 135 9.09 9.40 -19.43
N VAL A 136 10.04 10.19 -18.90
CA VAL A 136 10.16 10.44 -17.45
C VAL A 136 8.84 10.97 -16.87
N MET A 137 8.09 11.76 -17.66
CA MET A 137 6.76 12.30 -17.31
C MET A 137 5.60 11.50 -17.96
N PHE A 138 5.86 10.26 -18.38
CA PHE A 138 4.94 9.40 -19.13
C PHE A 138 4.49 9.95 -20.49
N VAL A 139 5.25 10.89 -21.06
CA VAL A 139 4.91 11.51 -22.34
C VAL A 139 5.67 10.84 -23.48
N ASN A 140 4.93 10.39 -24.49
CA ASN A 140 5.48 9.79 -25.70
C ASN A 140 5.49 10.78 -26.87
N ASN A 141 6.15 11.92 -26.71
CA ASN A 141 6.13 13.03 -27.68
C ASN A 141 7.54 13.64 -27.85
N PRO A 142 8.13 13.62 -29.06
CA PRO A 142 9.49 14.12 -29.30
C PRO A 142 9.59 15.65 -29.20
N LEU A 143 8.52 16.40 -29.52
CA LEU A 143 8.50 17.86 -29.34
C LEU A 143 8.51 18.22 -27.85
N SER A 144 7.71 17.53 -27.04
CA SER A 144 7.77 17.66 -25.59
C SER A 144 9.18 17.32 -25.07
N GLY A 145 9.80 16.27 -25.58
CA GLY A 145 11.18 15.90 -25.26
C GLY A 145 12.21 16.99 -25.57
N LEU A 146 12.07 17.66 -26.72
CA LEU A 146 12.92 18.79 -27.11
C LEU A 146 12.75 19.97 -26.14
N LEU A 147 11.51 20.31 -25.79
CA LEU A 147 11.22 21.39 -24.84
C LEU A 147 11.75 21.06 -23.43
N ILE A 148 11.69 19.80 -23.02
CA ILE A 148 12.31 19.33 -21.77
C ILE A 148 13.82 19.52 -21.83
N PHE A 149 14.50 19.15 -22.92
CA PHE A 149 15.93 19.41 -23.08
C PHE A 149 16.28 20.91 -23.03
N ILE A 150 15.45 21.78 -23.62
CA ILE A 150 15.63 23.24 -23.49
C ILE A 150 15.50 23.66 -22.02
N GLY A 151 14.52 23.13 -21.29
CA GLY A 151 14.39 23.34 -19.85
C GLY A 151 15.62 22.87 -19.07
N LEU A 152 16.17 21.70 -19.39
CA LEU A 152 17.39 21.18 -18.77
C LEU A 152 18.61 22.07 -19.08
N LEU A 153 18.71 22.64 -20.29
CA LEU A 153 19.78 23.59 -20.63
C LEU A 153 19.66 24.89 -19.83
N ILE A 154 18.43 25.37 -19.59
CA ILE A 154 18.16 26.53 -18.73
C ILE A 154 18.59 26.25 -17.29
N GLN A 155 18.42 25.02 -16.81
CA GLN A 155 18.88 24.60 -15.49
C GLN A 155 20.42 24.57 -15.44
N ASN A 156 21.01 23.65 -16.22
CA ASN A 156 22.45 23.46 -16.26
C ASN A 156 22.85 22.66 -17.53
N PRO A 157 23.73 23.22 -18.39
CA PRO A 157 24.22 22.51 -19.58
C PRO A 157 24.99 21.21 -19.28
N TRP A 158 25.74 21.15 -18.17
CA TRP A 158 26.48 19.95 -17.79
C TRP A 158 25.54 18.80 -17.42
N TRP A 159 24.51 19.06 -16.62
CA TRP A 159 23.50 18.07 -16.26
C TRP A 159 22.78 17.56 -17.51
N THR A 160 22.49 18.47 -18.44
CA THR A 160 21.90 18.14 -19.74
C THR A 160 22.77 17.17 -20.55
N ILE A 161 24.09 17.42 -20.62
CA ILE A 161 25.04 16.54 -21.31
C ILE A 161 25.03 15.14 -20.68
N ALA A 162 25.09 15.07 -19.35
CA ALA A 162 25.07 13.80 -18.63
C ALA A 162 23.74 13.04 -18.83
N GLY A 163 22.60 13.72 -18.73
CA GLY A 163 21.28 13.15 -18.99
C GLY A 163 21.10 12.68 -20.44
N ALA A 164 21.56 13.46 -21.43
CA ALA A 164 21.56 13.07 -22.83
C ALA A 164 22.42 11.82 -23.06
N LEU A 165 23.63 11.79 -22.49
CA LEU A 165 24.52 10.63 -22.55
C LEU A 165 23.85 9.38 -21.96
N GLY A 166 23.25 9.49 -20.77
CA GLY A 166 22.55 8.38 -20.14
C GLY A 166 21.39 7.84 -21.00
N THR A 167 20.64 8.74 -21.64
CA THR A 167 19.54 8.38 -22.57
C THR A 167 20.08 7.62 -23.79
N VAL A 168 21.15 8.13 -24.41
CA VAL A 168 21.81 7.52 -25.57
C VAL A 168 22.36 6.15 -25.23
N VAL A 169 23.13 6.04 -24.14
CA VAL A 169 23.76 4.78 -23.71
C VAL A 169 22.71 3.73 -23.36
N SER A 170 21.66 4.09 -22.61
CA SER A 170 20.59 3.16 -22.26
C SER A 170 19.83 2.67 -23.51
N THR A 171 19.56 3.56 -24.47
CA THR A 171 18.91 3.21 -25.74
C THR A 171 19.78 2.27 -26.59
N LEU A 172 21.08 2.58 -26.74
CA LEU A 172 22.02 1.71 -27.45
C LEU A 172 22.17 0.35 -26.78
N THR A 173 22.19 0.31 -25.45
CA THR A 173 22.26 -0.93 -24.68
C THR A 173 21.00 -1.77 -24.90
N ALA A 174 19.81 -1.17 -24.91
CA ALA A 174 18.58 -1.87 -25.23
C ALA A 174 18.56 -2.42 -26.67
N LEU A 175 19.12 -1.68 -27.64
CA LEU A 175 19.29 -2.16 -29.01
C LEU A 175 20.24 -3.36 -29.06
N ALA A 176 21.37 -3.31 -28.35
CA ALA A 176 22.37 -4.37 -28.28
C ALA A 176 21.86 -5.64 -27.58
N LEU A 177 21.01 -5.47 -26.57
CA LEU A 177 20.33 -6.56 -25.86
C LEU A 177 19.08 -7.08 -26.57
N ASN A 178 18.83 -6.66 -27.83
CA ASN A 178 17.65 -7.04 -28.62
C ASN A 178 16.33 -6.90 -27.86
N GLN A 179 16.18 -5.82 -27.08
CA GLN A 179 14.89 -5.51 -26.44
C GLN A 179 13.85 -5.10 -27.47
N ASP A 180 12.57 -5.12 -27.08
CA ASP A 180 11.45 -4.85 -27.98
C ASP A 180 11.61 -3.49 -28.70
N ARG A 181 11.60 -3.54 -30.03
CA ARG A 181 11.75 -2.36 -30.88
C ARG A 181 10.61 -1.37 -30.71
N SER A 182 9.40 -1.83 -30.39
CA SER A 182 8.27 -0.93 -30.17
C SER A 182 8.44 -0.11 -28.88
N ALA A 183 8.90 -0.75 -27.80
CA ALA A 183 9.24 -0.09 -26.55
C ALA A 183 10.42 0.88 -26.70
N ILE A 184 11.45 0.52 -27.45
CA ILE A 184 12.58 1.43 -27.77
C ILE A 184 12.08 2.65 -28.54
N ALA A 185 11.28 2.45 -29.59
CA ALA A 185 10.76 3.53 -30.41
C ALA A 185 9.81 4.46 -29.64
N ALA A 186 9.13 3.97 -28.60
CA ALA A 186 8.33 4.76 -27.68
C ALA A 186 9.15 5.47 -26.59
N GLY A 187 10.48 5.29 -26.55
CA GLY A 187 11.37 5.89 -25.55
C GLY A 187 11.41 5.17 -24.18
N LEU A 188 10.75 4.02 -24.04
CA LEU A 188 10.63 3.30 -22.75
C LEU A 188 11.95 2.72 -22.22
N HIS A 189 12.98 2.65 -23.06
CA HIS A 189 14.33 2.26 -22.65
C HIS A 189 15.28 3.45 -22.46
N GLY A 190 14.85 4.68 -22.72
CA GLY A 190 15.68 5.89 -22.59
C GLY A 190 15.55 6.60 -21.26
N TYR A 191 14.32 6.74 -20.74
CA TYR A 191 14.01 7.65 -19.63
C TYR A 191 14.72 7.35 -18.31
N ASN A 192 14.90 6.08 -17.96
CA ASN A 192 15.66 5.69 -16.77
C ASN A 192 17.13 6.11 -16.91
N GLY A 193 17.71 5.98 -18.11
CA GLY A 193 19.05 6.46 -18.42
C GLY A 193 19.16 7.98 -18.34
N THR A 194 18.14 8.72 -18.77
CA THR A 194 18.07 10.19 -18.60
C THR A 194 18.21 10.59 -17.14
N LEU A 195 17.41 9.99 -16.25
CA LEU A 195 17.44 10.28 -14.81
C LEU A 195 18.76 9.86 -14.15
N VAL A 196 19.34 8.71 -14.55
CA VAL A 196 20.67 8.29 -14.08
C VAL A 196 21.71 9.37 -14.38
N GLY A 197 21.79 9.82 -15.63
CA GLY A 197 22.76 10.83 -16.04
C GLY A 197 22.60 12.15 -15.28
N LEU A 198 21.36 12.62 -15.13
CA LEU A 198 21.05 13.84 -14.39
C LEU A 198 21.46 13.72 -12.92
N LEU A 199 20.98 12.69 -12.21
CA LEU A 199 21.17 12.63 -10.75
C LEU A 199 22.59 12.25 -10.34
N VAL A 200 23.31 11.48 -11.16
CA VAL A 200 24.75 11.29 -10.94
C VAL A 200 25.51 12.62 -11.05
N ALA A 201 25.11 13.53 -11.95
CA ALA A 201 25.68 14.86 -12.05
C ALA A 201 25.26 15.78 -10.91
N VAL A 202 23.97 15.79 -10.53
CA VAL A 202 23.42 16.63 -9.45
C VAL A 202 24.06 16.31 -8.09
N PHE A 203 24.27 15.03 -7.78
CA PHE A 203 24.82 14.62 -6.47
C PHE A 203 26.35 14.54 -6.44
N SER A 204 27.06 14.97 -7.49
CA SER A 204 28.53 14.94 -7.51
C SER A 204 29.10 16.14 -6.74
N GLU A 205 30.02 15.90 -5.79
CA GLU A 205 30.78 16.98 -5.14
C GLU A 205 31.81 17.62 -6.08
N LYS A 206 32.16 16.94 -7.17
CA LYS A 206 33.00 17.54 -8.22
C LYS A 206 32.18 18.56 -9.00
N LEU A 207 32.79 19.71 -9.27
CA LEU A 207 32.21 20.81 -10.07
C LEU A 207 31.76 20.35 -11.46
N ASP A 208 30.92 21.18 -12.08
CA ASP A 208 30.48 20.99 -13.46
C ASP A 208 31.66 20.74 -14.41
N TYR A 209 31.40 19.93 -15.44
CA TYR A 209 32.39 19.52 -16.45
C TYR A 209 33.54 18.65 -15.90
N TYR A 210 33.34 17.96 -14.77
CA TYR A 210 34.20 16.83 -14.39
C TYR A 210 33.99 15.64 -15.35
N TRP A 211 34.69 15.66 -16.49
CA TRP A 211 34.51 14.70 -17.60
C TRP A 211 34.64 13.22 -17.22
N TRP A 212 35.42 12.90 -16.19
CA TRP A 212 35.51 11.53 -15.67
C TRP A 212 34.17 10.98 -15.20
N LEU A 213 33.23 11.84 -14.78
CA LEU A 213 31.88 11.45 -14.38
C LEU A 213 31.06 10.81 -15.51
N LEU A 214 31.41 11.09 -16.78
CA LEU A 214 30.73 10.45 -17.91
C LEU A 214 30.96 8.94 -17.96
N PHE A 215 32.07 8.45 -17.40
CA PHE A 215 32.36 7.02 -17.29
C PHE A 215 31.33 6.31 -16.39
N PRO A 216 31.17 6.63 -15.09
CA PRO A 216 30.16 6.01 -14.26
C PRO A 216 28.73 6.28 -14.75
N VAL A 217 28.43 7.44 -15.35
CA VAL A 217 27.13 7.68 -16.00
C VAL A 217 26.85 6.63 -17.08
N THR A 218 27.84 6.33 -17.92
CA THR A 218 27.72 5.32 -18.98
C THR A 218 27.43 3.94 -18.40
N PHE A 219 28.25 3.45 -17.46
CA PHE A 219 28.05 2.11 -16.88
C PHE A 219 26.73 1.98 -16.11
N THR A 220 26.36 3.00 -15.35
CA THR A 220 25.11 3.00 -14.58
C THR A 220 23.90 3.05 -15.51
N ALA A 221 23.97 3.80 -16.62
CA ALA A 221 22.91 3.83 -17.63
C ALA A 221 22.78 2.50 -18.40
N MET A 222 23.88 1.78 -18.65
CA MET A 222 23.85 0.44 -19.26
C MET A 222 23.08 -0.59 -18.41
N ALA A 223 23.03 -0.41 -17.09
CA ALA A 223 22.27 -1.29 -16.21
C ALA A 223 20.74 -1.11 -16.35
N CYS A 224 20.27 0.05 -16.82
CA CYS A 224 18.84 0.38 -16.85
C CYS A 224 18.01 -0.59 -17.70
N PRO A 225 18.37 -0.94 -18.95
CA PRO A 225 17.61 -1.91 -19.74
C PRO A 225 17.61 -3.32 -19.12
N VAL A 226 18.71 -3.72 -18.48
CA VAL A 226 18.83 -5.02 -17.80
C VAL A 226 17.84 -5.10 -16.63
N ILE A 227 17.87 -4.09 -15.74
CA ILE A 227 16.98 -4.01 -14.59
C ILE A 227 15.52 -3.90 -15.05
N SER A 228 15.24 -3.06 -16.06
CA SER A 228 13.91 -2.91 -16.65
C SER A 228 13.34 -4.23 -17.18
N SER A 229 14.13 -5.00 -17.92
CA SER A 229 13.74 -6.31 -18.45
C SER A 229 13.44 -7.32 -17.34
N ALA A 230 14.31 -7.38 -16.32
CA ALA A 230 14.12 -8.25 -15.16
C ALA A 230 12.85 -7.91 -14.37
N LEU A 231 12.61 -6.63 -14.07
CA LEU A 231 11.41 -6.19 -13.37
C LEU A 231 10.14 -6.42 -14.19
N SER A 232 10.17 -6.19 -15.50
CA SER A 232 9.03 -6.41 -16.40
C SER A 232 8.57 -7.87 -16.38
N THR A 233 9.50 -8.83 -16.27
CA THR A 233 9.19 -10.27 -16.14
C THR A 233 8.38 -10.58 -14.87
N ILE A 234 8.59 -9.83 -13.80
CA ILE A 234 7.86 -9.99 -12.54
C ILE A 234 6.52 -9.24 -12.62
N PHE A 235 6.56 -7.96 -13.02
CA PHE A 235 5.43 -7.04 -12.93
C PHE A 235 4.35 -7.27 -13.99
N SER A 236 4.72 -7.82 -15.15
CA SER A 236 3.76 -8.23 -16.19
C SER A 236 2.74 -9.26 -15.68
N LYS A 237 3.06 -10.06 -14.64
CA LYS A 237 2.11 -10.99 -14.01
C LYS A 237 0.90 -10.30 -13.36
N TRP A 238 1.03 -9.02 -13.03
CA TRP A 238 -0.04 -8.18 -12.47
C TRP A 238 -0.41 -7.01 -13.38
N ASP A 239 0.07 -7.02 -14.63
CA ASP A 239 -0.08 -5.92 -15.59
C ASP A 239 0.34 -4.57 -14.97
N LEU A 240 1.55 -4.54 -14.41
CA LEU A 240 2.15 -3.36 -13.77
C LEU A 240 3.35 -2.83 -14.57
N PRO A 241 3.51 -1.50 -14.69
CA PRO A 241 4.67 -0.90 -15.32
C PRO A 241 5.87 -0.91 -14.36
N VAL A 242 7.09 -0.86 -14.90
CA VAL A 242 8.33 -0.83 -14.08
C VAL A 242 8.63 0.56 -13.49
N PHE A 243 8.00 1.61 -14.01
CA PHE A 243 8.24 3.00 -13.62
C PHE A 243 9.74 3.35 -13.61
N THR A 244 10.16 4.25 -12.73
CA THR A 244 11.55 4.66 -12.58
C THR A 244 12.32 3.74 -11.61
N LEU A 245 11.83 2.52 -11.32
CA LEU A 245 12.57 1.56 -10.49
C LEU A 245 13.95 1.21 -11.05
N PRO A 246 14.15 1.02 -12.38
CA PRO A 246 15.48 0.79 -12.92
C PRO A 246 16.47 1.92 -12.60
N PHE A 247 16.03 3.17 -12.76
CA PHE A 247 16.79 4.35 -12.36
C PHE A 247 17.10 4.33 -10.85
N ASN A 248 16.09 4.14 -10.01
CA ASN A 248 16.24 4.20 -8.56
C ASN A 248 17.22 3.12 -8.06
N ILE A 249 17.09 1.88 -8.54
CA ILE A 249 18.01 0.79 -8.19
C ILE A 249 19.44 1.11 -8.64
N ALA A 250 19.62 1.57 -9.88
CA ALA A 250 20.94 1.84 -10.44
C ALA A 250 21.64 3.02 -9.73
N VAL A 251 20.93 4.13 -9.51
CA VAL A 251 21.48 5.33 -8.85
C VAL A 251 21.71 5.08 -7.37
N THR A 252 20.77 4.48 -6.64
CA THR A 252 20.98 4.16 -5.21
C THR A 252 22.19 3.23 -5.04
N LEU A 253 22.35 2.22 -5.90
CA LEU A 253 23.52 1.34 -5.87
C LEU A 253 24.82 2.11 -6.14
N TYR A 254 24.83 2.98 -7.16
CA TYR A 254 25.99 3.79 -7.49
C TYR A 254 26.37 4.74 -6.33
N LEU A 255 25.40 5.49 -5.82
CA LEU A 255 25.61 6.46 -4.73
C LEU A 255 26.07 5.79 -3.43
N ALA A 256 25.52 4.62 -3.10
CA ALA A 256 25.97 3.83 -1.95
C ALA A 256 27.38 3.25 -2.14
N ALA A 257 27.74 2.86 -3.36
CA ALA A 257 29.05 2.28 -3.67
C ALA A 257 30.17 3.33 -3.70
N THR A 258 29.89 4.54 -4.17
CA THR A 258 30.86 5.64 -4.14
C THR A 258 30.85 6.34 -2.77
N GLY A 259 29.69 6.82 -2.33
CA GLY A 259 29.55 7.61 -1.12
C GLY A 259 30.32 8.93 -1.16
N HIS A 260 30.28 9.66 -0.04
CA HIS A 260 30.95 10.95 0.08
C HIS A 260 32.48 10.85 0.05
N TYR A 261 33.04 9.77 0.61
CA TYR A 261 34.48 9.61 0.81
C TYR A 261 35.22 8.96 -0.37
N ASN A 262 34.57 8.79 -1.53
CA ASN A 262 35.25 8.26 -2.70
C ASN A 262 36.31 9.23 -3.24
N LEU A 263 37.49 8.71 -3.59
CA LEU A 263 38.58 9.54 -4.11
C LEU A 263 38.27 10.11 -5.50
N PHE A 264 37.65 9.31 -6.38
CA PHE A 264 37.41 9.66 -7.78
C PHE A 264 36.06 10.35 -7.97
N PHE A 265 35.02 9.79 -7.35
CA PHE A 265 33.63 10.20 -7.54
C PHE A 265 32.94 10.49 -6.18
N PRO A 266 33.42 11.47 -5.41
CA PRO A 266 32.78 11.84 -4.15
C PRO A 266 31.38 12.39 -4.41
N MET A 267 30.40 11.92 -3.64
CA MET A 267 29.01 12.36 -3.72
C MET A 267 28.67 13.34 -2.60
N THR A 268 27.66 14.18 -2.80
CA THR A 268 27.18 15.12 -1.78
C THR A 268 26.70 14.36 -0.55
N LEU A 269 27.18 14.79 0.61
CA LEU A 269 26.83 14.16 1.87
C LEU A 269 25.37 14.49 2.21
N VAL A 270 24.55 13.44 2.30
CA VAL A 270 23.17 13.55 2.77
C VAL A 270 23.17 13.23 4.27
N GLU A 271 22.85 14.23 5.10
CA GLU A 271 22.84 14.06 6.55
C GLU A 271 21.41 13.85 7.09
N PRO A 272 21.23 12.98 8.09
CA PRO A 272 19.95 12.84 8.78
C PRO A 272 19.65 14.07 9.63
N VAL A 273 18.37 14.40 9.78
CA VAL A 273 17.92 15.49 10.65
C VAL A 273 18.29 15.17 12.10
N SER A 274 19.02 16.09 12.74
CA SER A 274 19.58 15.92 14.11
C SER A 274 18.99 16.89 15.14
N SER A 275 18.20 17.87 14.71
CA SER A 275 17.57 18.85 15.59
C SER A 275 16.25 19.35 14.99
N VAL A 276 15.40 19.91 15.85
CA VAL A 276 14.12 20.49 15.42
C VAL A 276 14.42 21.73 14.56
N PRO A 277 13.84 21.85 13.35
CA PRO A 277 14.06 23.02 12.51
C PRO A 277 13.44 24.27 13.15
N ASN A 278 14.16 25.38 13.11
CA ASN A 278 13.65 26.68 13.54
C ASN A 278 12.82 27.30 12.41
N ILE A 279 11.49 27.30 12.54
CA ILE A 279 10.57 27.80 11.52
C ILE A 279 9.79 29.00 12.07
N THR A 280 10.02 30.15 11.45
CA THR A 280 9.37 31.43 11.69
C THR A 280 8.23 31.61 10.67
N TRP A 281 7.01 31.20 11.03
CA TRP A 281 5.85 31.21 10.11
C TRP A 281 5.51 32.57 9.49
N THR A 282 5.96 33.67 10.09
CA THR A 282 5.83 35.03 9.54
C THR A 282 6.73 35.30 8.35
N GLU A 283 7.78 34.49 8.13
CA GLU A 283 8.73 34.59 7.01
C GLU A 283 8.30 33.78 5.78
N ILE A 284 7.09 33.22 5.78
CA ILE A 284 6.57 32.54 4.59
C ILE A 284 6.38 33.53 3.43
N GLU A 285 6.95 33.21 2.27
CA GLU A 285 6.89 34.04 1.08
C GLU A 285 5.91 33.45 0.07
N MET A 286 4.73 34.06 -0.06
CA MET A 286 3.70 33.60 -1.01
C MET A 286 4.18 33.51 -2.47
N PRO A 287 5.02 34.43 -3.00
CA PRO A 287 5.57 34.29 -4.34
C PRO A 287 6.45 33.05 -4.51
N LEU A 288 7.29 32.72 -3.53
CA LEU A 288 8.12 31.51 -3.56
C LEU A 288 7.28 30.25 -3.43
N LEU A 289 6.19 30.29 -2.65
CA LEU A 289 5.23 29.21 -2.56
C LEU A 289 4.54 28.95 -3.92
N LEU A 290 4.21 30.00 -4.67
CA LEU A 290 3.67 29.86 -6.02
C LEU A 290 4.72 29.31 -7.01
N GLN A 291 5.98 29.73 -6.88
CA GLN A 291 7.11 29.21 -7.68
C GLN A 291 7.46 27.76 -7.32
N ALA A 292 7.12 27.29 -6.13
CA ALA A 292 7.30 25.90 -5.73
C ALA A 292 6.46 24.93 -6.58
N ILE A 293 5.35 25.39 -7.19
CA ILE A 293 4.52 24.56 -8.09
C ILE A 293 5.34 24.09 -9.30
N PRO A 294 5.87 24.99 -10.16
CA PRO A 294 6.74 24.58 -11.26
C PRO A 294 8.06 23.99 -10.76
N ALA A 295 8.67 24.48 -9.68
CA ALA A 295 9.91 23.88 -9.15
C ALA A 295 9.71 22.40 -8.79
N GLY A 296 8.59 22.04 -8.15
CA GLY A 296 8.22 20.65 -7.86
C GLY A 296 8.07 19.77 -9.10
N VAL A 297 7.66 20.34 -10.24
CA VAL A 297 7.63 19.63 -11.54
C VAL A 297 9.04 19.50 -12.11
N GLY A 298 9.87 20.54 -12.00
CA GLY A 298 11.29 20.51 -12.37
C GLY A 298 12.09 19.47 -11.61
N GLN A 299 11.81 19.29 -10.32
CA GLN A 299 12.51 18.35 -9.44
C GLN A 299 12.33 16.88 -9.84
N VAL A 300 11.36 16.56 -10.69
CA VAL A 300 11.27 15.22 -11.30
C VAL A 300 12.55 14.87 -12.08
N TYR A 301 13.22 15.89 -12.64
CA TYR A 301 14.51 15.79 -13.33
C TYR A 301 15.68 16.29 -12.46
N GLY A 302 15.48 16.54 -11.16
CA GLY A 302 16.48 17.13 -10.27
C GLY A 302 16.77 18.61 -10.54
N CYS A 303 15.79 19.35 -11.07
CA CYS A 303 15.91 20.78 -11.40
C CYS A 303 15.09 21.63 -10.42
N ASP A 304 15.73 22.59 -9.76
CA ASP A 304 15.09 23.51 -8.81
C ASP A 304 14.66 24.84 -9.44
N ASN A 305 15.14 25.18 -10.64
CA ASN A 305 14.78 26.42 -11.32
C ASN A 305 13.29 26.40 -11.75
N PRO A 306 12.46 27.34 -11.29
CA PRO A 306 11.03 27.37 -11.63
C PRO A 306 10.78 27.60 -13.13
N TRP A 307 11.70 28.23 -13.86
CA TRP A 307 11.58 28.39 -15.32
C TRP A 307 11.74 27.05 -16.05
N THR A 308 12.66 26.20 -15.59
CA THR A 308 12.81 24.83 -16.12
C THR A 308 11.54 24.03 -15.86
N GLY A 309 10.99 24.11 -14.64
CA GLY A 309 9.70 23.52 -14.30
C GLY A 309 8.54 24.03 -15.17
N GLY A 310 8.49 25.34 -15.43
CA GLY A 310 7.51 25.96 -16.33
C GLY A 310 7.64 25.47 -17.77
N MET A 311 8.85 25.34 -18.29
CA MET A 311 9.11 24.77 -19.62
C MET A 311 8.66 23.30 -19.71
N ILE A 312 8.88 22.51 -18.66
CA ILE A 312 8.36 21.14 -18.58
C ILE A 312 6.83 21.16 -18.58
N LEU A 313 6.16 22.02 -17.81
CA LEU A 313 4.70 22.14 -17.81
C LEU A 313 4.14 22.49 -19.21
N VAL A 314 4.80 23.37 -19.96
CA VAL A 314 4.45 23.67 -21.36
C VAL A 314 4.61 22.43 -22.23
N ALA A 315 5.71 21.69 -22.08
CA ALA A 315 5.94 20.44 -22.79
C ALA A 315 4.84 19.39 -22.51
N LEU A 316 4.38 19.28 -21.25
CA LEU A 316 3.26 18.41 -20.88
C LEU A 316 1.96 18.89 -21.49
N PHE A 317 1.67 20.19 -21.43
CA PHE A 317 0.43 20.77 -21.94
C PHE A 317 0.25 20.54 -23.45
N ILE A 318 1.34 20.64 -24.22
CA ILE A 318 1.33 20.35 -25.66
C ILE A 318 0.96 18.89 -25.93
N SER A 319 1.46 17.95 -25.13
CA SER A 319 1.13 16.53 -25.28
C SER A 319 -0.29 16.22 -24.80
N SER A 320 -0.60 16.59 -23.56
CA SER A 320 -1.87 16.36 -22.89
C SER A 320 -2.11 17.42 -21.80
N PRO A 321 -3.13 18.28 -21.96
CA PRO A 321 -3.55 19.18 -20.91
C PRO A 321 -3.89 18.49 -19.59
N LEU A 322 -4.42 17.26 -19.62
CA LEU A 322 -4.72 16.49 -18.41
C LEU A 322 -3.47 16.00 -17.67
N ILE A 323 -2.40 15.64 -18.37
CA ILE A 323 -1.09 15.33 -17.75
C ILE A 323 -0.55 16.60 -17.06
N CYS A 324 -0.57 17.73 -17.76
CA CYS A 324 -0.12 19.02 -17.22
C CYS A 324 -0.91 19.42 -15.96
N LEU A 325 -2.24 19.28 -16.00
CA LEU A 325 -3.12 19.56 -14.85
C LEU A 325 -2.77 18.70 -13.64
N HIS A 326 -2.66 17.38 -13.80
CA HIS A 326 -2.33 16.48 -12.69
C HIS A 326 -0.89 16.65 -12.20
N ALA A 327 0.04 17.08 -13.07
CA ALA A 327 1.38 17.47 -12.66
C ALA A 327 1.34 18.66 -11.68
N ALA A 328 0.63 19.74 -12.05
CA ALA A 328 0.48 20.91 -11.19
C ALA A 328 -0.26 20.58 -9.88
N ILE A 329 -1.34 19.81 -9.95
CA ILE A 329 -2.09 19.36 -8.76
C ILE A 329 -1.23 18.51 -7.84
N GLY A 330 -0.47 17.54 -8.38
CA GLY A 330 0.44 16.72 -7.61
C GLY A 330 1.50 17.56 -6.89
N SER A 331 2.03 18.58 -7.57
CA SER A 331 2.98 19.52 -6.98
C SER A 331 2.38 20.32 -5.82
N ILE A 332 1.14 20.81 -5.98
CA ILE A 332 0.39 21.50 -4.92
C ILE A 332 0.11 20.57 -3.74
N VAL A 333 -0.31 19.32 -3.98
CA VAL A 333 -0.58 18.35 -2.92
C VAL A 333 0.69 18.07 -2.09
N GLY A 334 1.84 17.89 -2.74
CA GLY A 334 3.11 17.68 -2.03
C GLY A 334 3.52 18.88 -1.18
N MET A 335 3.36 20.09 -1.71
CA MET A 335 3.60 21.35 -0.98
C MET A 335 2.69 21.49 0.24
N LEU A 336 1.38 21.24 0.07
CA LEU A 336 0.42 21.27 1.18
C LEU A 336 0.77 20.22 2.24
N ALA A 337 1.12 18.99 1.83
CA ALA A 337 1.55 17.94 2.74
C ALA A 337 2.79 18.38 3.55
N ALA A 338 3.77 19.01 2.93
CA ALA A 338 4.97 19.53 3.59
C ALA A 338 4.63 20.58 4.66
N LEU A 339 3.69 21.49 4.37
CA LEU A 339 3.18 22.48 5.33
C LEU A 339 2.47 21.81 6.50
N THR A 340 1.69 20.74 6.27
CA THR A 340 0.99 20.03 7.36
C THR A 340 1.91 19.37 8.36
N VAL A 341 3.17 19.11 8.03
CA VAL A 341 4.17 18.54 8.96
C VAL A 341 5.28 19.53 9.33
N ALA A 342 5.07 20.83 9.11
CA ALA A 342 6.04 21.88 9.43
C ALA A 342 7.44 21.61 8.86
N THR A 343 7.50 21.34 7.56
CA THR A 343 8.76 21.21 6.85
C THR A 343 9.43 22.59 6.66
N PRO A 344 10.77 22.71 6.75
CA PRO A 344 11.47 23.97 6.44
C PRO A 344 11.10 24.55 5.08
N PHE A 345 10.79 25.85 5.03
CA PHE A 345 10.29 26.51 3.83
C PHE A 345 11.22 26.39 2.61
N GLU A 346 12.54 26.43 2.80
CA GLU A 346 13.52 26.26 1.72
C GLU A 346 13.31 24.93 0.96
N THR A 347 13.11 23.82 1.67
CA THR A 347 12.88 22.52 1.04
C THR A 347 11.55 22.46 0.29
N ILE A 348 10.55 23.23 0.73
CA ILE A 348 9.26 23.40 0.04
C ILE A 348 9.46 24.23 -1.23
N TYR A 349 10.16 25.36 -1.14
CA TYR A 349 10.44 26.25 -2.27
C TYR A 349 11.27 25.57 -3.36
N MET A 350 12.23 24.73 -2.97
CA MET A 350 12.99 23.89 -3.91
C MET A 350 12.16 22.79 -4.56
N GLY A 351 10.92 22.52 -4.10
CA GLY A 351 10.03 21.50 -4.67
C GLY A 351 10.34 20.06 -4.24
N LEU A 352 11.14 19.85 -3.19
CA LEU A 352 11.62 18.50 -2.77
C LEU A 352 10.51 17.60 -2.20
N TRP A 353 9.40 18.17 -1.77
CA TRP A 353 8.22 17.41 -1.33
C TRP A 353 7.25 17.07 -2.47
N SER A 354 7.44 17.67 -3.64
CA SER A 354 6.42 17.71 -4.69
C SER A 354 6.66 16.72 -5.82
N TYR A 355 7.90 16.46 -6.21
CA TYR A 355 8.18 15.69 -7.44
C TYR A 355 7.67 14.23 -7.42
N ASN A 356 7.72 13.55 -6.28
CA ASN A 356 7.12 12.21 -6.13
C ASN A 356 5.59 12.27 -6.25
N CYS A 357 4.98 13.33 -5.75
CA CYS A 357 3.54 13.58 -5.79
C CYS A 357 3.07 13.92 -7.21
N VAL A 358 3.86 14.69 -7.96
CA VAL A 358 3.67 15.01 -9.39
C VAL A 358 3.53 13.72 -10.19
N LEU A 359 4.52 12.82 -10.12
CA LEU A 359 4.52 11.57 -10.87
C LEU A 359 3.35 10.64 -10.46
N SER A 360 3.09 10.53 -9.16
CA SER A 360 1.99 9.71 -8.63
C SER A 360 0.62 10.23 -9.08
N CYS A 361 0.43 11.55 -9.07
CA CYS A 361 -0.82 12.18 -9.47
C CYS A 361 -1.06 12.01 -10.98
N ILE A 362 -0.04 12.19 -11.83
CA ILE A 362 -0.14 11.93 -13.27
C ILE A 362 -0.48 10.46 -13.53
N ALA A 363 0.22 9.54 -12.86
CA ALA A 363 0.07 8.10 -13.09
C ALA A 363 -1.36 7.60 -12.80
N ILE A 364 -1.94 7.99 -11.67
CA ILE A 364 -3.31 7.59 -11.28
C ILE A 364 -4.37 8.49 -11.94
N GLY A 365 -4.05 9.76 -12.21
CA GLY A 365 -4.93 10.79 -12.75
C GLY A 365 -5.18 10.70 -14.26
N GLY A 366 -5.39 9.50 -14.79
CA GLY A 366 -5.76 9.29 -16.21
C GLY A 366 -4.77 8.48 -17.03
N MET A 367 -3.52 8.30 -16.58
CA MET A 367 -2.53 7.51 -17.33
C MET A 367 -2.78 6.01 -17.22
N PHE A 368 -2.76 5.45 -16.00
CA PHE A 368 -2.93 4.02 -15.77
C PHE A 368 -4.32 3.64 -15.24
N TYR A 369 -5.11 4.64 -14.80
CA TYR A 369 -6.54 4.53 -14.56
C TYR A 369 -7.30 5.41 -15.54
N ALA A 370 -8.48 4.99 -15.98
CA ALA A 370 -9.34 5.85 -16.77
C ALA A 370 -9.81 7.03 -15.93
N LEU A 371 -9.67 8.26 -16.44
CA LEU A 371 -10.02 9.45 -15.67
C LEU A 371 -11.53 9.53 -15.45
N THR A 372 -11.93 9.49 -14.18
CA THR A 372 -13.28 9.70 -13.63
C THR A 372 -13.14 10.58 -12.39
N TRP A 373 -14.25 11.06 -11.82
CA TRP A 373 -14.18 11.80 -10.55
C TRP A 373 -13.61 10.95 -9.41
N GLN A 374 -13.91 9.65 -9.40
CA GLN A 374 -13.41 8.69 -8.42
C GLN A 374 -11.91 8.46 -8.56
N THR A 375 -11.39 8.29 -9.79
CA THR A 375 -9.95 8.10 -10.01
C THR A 375 -9.16 9.39 -9.86
N HIS A 376 -9.78 10.55 -10.10
CA HIS A 376 -9.20 11.85 -9.74
C HIS A 376 -9.01 11.97 -8.22
N LEU A 377 -10.04 11.65 -7.42
CA LEU A 377 -9.90 11.63 -5.96
C LEU A 377 -8.85 10.60 -5.51
N LEU A 378 -8.82 9.43 -6.13
CA LEU A 378 -7.80 8.41 -5.86
C LEU A 378 -6.38 8.92 -6.19
N ALA A 379 -6.22 9.73 -7.24
CA ALA A 379 -4.94 10.33 -7.61
C ALA A 379 -4.47 11.36 -6.57
N LEU A 380 -5.39 12.16 -5.99
CA LEU A 380 -5.07 13.07 -4.88
C LEU A 380 -4.60 12.29 -3.64
N VAL A 381 -5.31 11.21 -3.29
CA VAL A 381 -4.93 10.35 -2.16
C VAL A 381 -3.59 9.66 -2.43
N CYS A 382 -3.32 9.23 -3.66
CA CYS A 382 -2.04 8.64 -4.05
C CYS A 382 -0.89 9.66 -3.97
N ALA A 383 -1.12 10.90 -4.41
CA ALA A 383 -0.15 11.98 -4.32
C ALA A 383 0.17 12.31 -2.85
N LEU A 384 -0.86 12.42 -2.00
CA LEU A 384 -0.68 12.65 -0.56
C LEU A 384 0.08 11.50 0.12
N PHE A 385 -0.29 10.25 -0.16
CA PHE A 385 0.43 9.07 0.32
C PHE A 385 1.89 9.07 -0.15
N SER A 386 2.13 9.47 -1.41
CA SER A 386 3.47 9.59 -1.98
C SER A 386 4.31 10.70 -1.33
N ALA A 387 3.69 11.76 -0.82
CA ALA A 387 4.38 12.82 -0.08
C ALA A 387 4.98 12.28 1.23
N TYR A 388 4.14 11.62 2.05
CA TYR A 388 4.58 10.97 3.28
C TYR A 388 5.59 9.86 3.00
N MET A 389 5.41 9.08 1.92
CA MET A 389 6.39 8.07 1.49
C MET A 389 7.73 8.71 1.11
N GLY A 390 7.70 9.87 0.45
CA GLY A 390 8.89 10.65 0.12
C GLY A 390 9.65 11.08 1.35
N ALA A 391 8.96 11.67 2.33
CA ALA A 391 9.55 12.10 3.59
C ALA A 391 10.13 10.94 4.40
N ALA A 392 9.38 9.84 4.53
CA ALA A 392 9.85 8.64 5.24
C ALA A 392 11.10 8.04 4.62
N LEU A 393 11.10 7.83 3.30
CA LEU A 393 12.26 7.28 2.60
C LEU A 393 13.44 8.26 2.62
N SER A 394 13.19 9.57 2.55
CA SER A 394 14.25 10.58 2.68
C SER A 394 14.93 10.49 4.05
N ASN A 395 14.15 10.46 5.13
CA ASN A 395 14.69 10.36 6.49
C ASN A 395 15.42 9.03 6.71
N MET A 396 14.85 7.90 6.25
CA MET A 396 15.49 6.59 6.38
C MET A 396 16.77 6.47 5.57
N MET A 397 16.79 6.95 4.32
CA MET A 397 17.96 6.83 3.45
C MET A 397 19.06 7.84 3.80
N ALA A 398 18.72 8.97 4.42
CA ALA A 398 19.71 9.91 4.96
C ALA A 398 20.57 9.28 6.06
N VAL A 399 20.05 8.33 6.86
CA VAL A 399 20.84 7.57 7.86
C VAL A 399 21.98 6.78 7.20
N VAL A 400 21.81 6.35 5.95
CA VAL A 400 22.84 5.66 5.17
C VAL A 400 23.50 6.57 4.12
N ALA A 401 23.32 7.90 4.24
CA ALA A 401 23.89 8.94 3.39
C ALA A 401 23.54 8.83 1.89
N VAL A 402 22.32 8.40 1.56
CA VAL A 402 21.83 8.31 0.16
C VAL A 402 20.50 9.06 0.01
N PRO A 403 20.26 9.79 -1.11
CA PRO A 403 18.98 10.43 -1.39
C PRO A 403 17.89 9.41 -1.76
N SER A 404 16.63 9.77 -1.53
CA SER A 404 15.48 8.89 -1.79
C SER A 404 15.09 8.75 -3.27
N GLY A 405 15.56 9.64 -4.14
CA GLY A 405 15.19 9.63 -5.55
C GLY A 405 13.68 9.58 -5.74
N THR A 406 13.22 8.79 -6.72
CA THR A 406 11.78 8.58 -7.00
C THR A 406 11.25 7.24 -6.49
N TRP A 407 11.90 6.65 -5.47
CA TRP A 407 11.45 5.40 -4.83
C TRP A 407 10.02 5.55 -4.29
N ALA A 408 9.71 6.70 -3.68
CA ALA A 408 8.41 6.96 -3.09
C ALA A 408 7.28 6.96 -4.13
N PHE A 409 7.50 7.61 -5.28
CA PHE A 409 6.57 7.56 -6.41
C PHE A 409 6.33 6.12 -6.86
N CYS A 410 7.41 5.34 -7.09
CA CYS A 410 7.29 3.97 -7.60
C CYS A 410 6.48 3.10 -6.66
N ILE A 411 6.84 3.08 -5.37
CA ILE A 411 6.20 2.24 -4.36
C ILE A 411 4.73 2.64 -4.18
N SER A 412 4.46 3.94 -4.04
CA SER A 412 3.11 4.47 -3.85
C SER A 412 2.20 4.13 -5.02
N THR A 413 2.65 4.41 -6.24
CA THR A 413 1.84 4.20 -7.44
C THR A 413 1.60 2.71 -7.69
N LEU A 414 2.59 1.84 -7.46
CA LEU A 414 2.40 0.39 -7.58
C LEU A 414 1.38 -0.15 -6.59
N ILE A 415 1.40 0.31 -5.33
CA ILE A 415 0.38 -0.03 -4.33
C ILE A 415 -1.01 0.35 -4.84
N PHE A 416 -1.17 1.55 -5.38
CA PHE A 416 -2.47 2.02 -5.88
C PHE A 416 -2.90 1.32 -7.18
N LEU A 417 -1.98 0.84 -8.01
CA LEU A 417 -2.29 0.03 -9.19
C LEU A 417 -2.60 -1.45 -8.88
N LEU A 418 -2.28 -1.91 -7.67
CA LEU A 418 -2.65 -3.23 -7.15
C LEU A 418 -4.00 -3.22 -6.42
N LEU A 419 -4.55 -2.04 -6.14
CA LEU A 419 -5.89 -1.85 -5.58
C LEU A 419 -6.94 -2.54 -6.47
N THR A 420 -7.71 -3.43 -5.86
CA THR A 420 -8.92 -4.00 -6.46
C THR A 420 -10.15 -3.41 -5.80
N THR A 421 -11.21 -3.19 -6.58
CA THR A 421 -12.45 -2.57 -6.11
C THR A 421 -13.64 -3.07 -6.91
N ASN A 422 -14.80 -3.15 -6.28
CA ASN A 422 -16.07 -3.46 -6.95
C ASN A 422 -16.72 -2.20 -7.57
N ASN A 423 -16.06 -1.04 -7.53
CA ASN A 423 -16.55 0.18 -8.15
C ASN A 423 -16.16 0.25 -9.64
N PRO A 424 -17.10 0.14 -10.58
CA PRO A 424 -16.80 0.13 -12.02
C PRO A 424 -16.29 1.50 -12.54
N ALA A 425 -16.39 2.57 -11.75
CA ALA A 425 -15.82 3.87 -12.09
C ALA A 425 -14.32 3.98 -11.81
N ILE A 426 -13.75 3.06 -11.02
CA ILE A 426 -12.31 2.95 -10.78
C ILE A 426 -11.79 1.83 -11.69
N TYR A 427 -11.43 2.20 -12.91
CA TYR A 427 -11.04 1.27 -13.96
C TYR A 427 -9.55 1.38 -14.29
N LYS A 428 -8.77 0.36 -13.94
CA LYS A 428 -7.36 0.24 -14.34
C LYS A 428 -7.28 -0.13 -15.82
N LEU A 429 -6.51 0.63 -16.61
CA LEU A 429 -6.30 0.32 -18.02
C LEU A 429 -5.32 -0.86 -18.19
N PRO A 430 -5.57 -1.75 -19.17
CA PRO A 430 -4.55 -2.69 -19.61
C PRO A 430 -3.33 -1.96 -20.15
N LEU A 431 -2.11 -2.37 -19.77
CA LEU A 431 -0.88 -1.66 -20.17
C LEU A 431 -0.72 -1.53 -21.69
N SER A 432 -1.15 -2.55 -22.44
CA SER A 432 -1.14 -2.55 -23.91
C SER A 432 -2.03 -1.48 -24.58
N LYS A 433 -2.88 -0.80 -23.80
CA LYS A 433 -3.81 0.24 -24.25
C LYS A 433 -3.51 1.62 -23.67
N VAL A 434 -2.54 1.72 -22.75
CA VAL A 434 -2.15 2.99 -22.14
C VAL A 434 -1.45 3.86 -23.18
N THR A 435 -1.98 5.06 -23.39
CA THR A 435 -1.36 6.10 -24.22
C THR A 435 -1.27 7.41 -23.43
N TYR A 436 -2.33 8.23 -23.45
CA TYR A 436 -2.45 9.49 -22.70
C TYR A 436 -3.89 9.68 -22.19
N PRO A 437 -4.15 10.52 -21.17
CA PRO A 437 -5.39 10.50 -20.39
C PRO A 437 -6.68 10.69 -21.19
N GLU A 438 -6.66 11.59 -22.17
CA GLU A 438 -7.81 11.88 -23.03
C GLU A 438 -8.17 10.65 -23.87
N ALA A 439 -7.19 10.01 -24.52
CA ALA A 439 -7.40 8.79 -25.31
C ALA A 439 -7.79 7.60 -24.43
N ASN A 440 -7.14 7.45 -23.27
CA ASN A 440 -7.46 6.41 -22.29
C ASN A 440 -8.91 6.51 -21.80
N ARG A 441 -9.40 7.75 -21.59
CA ARG A 441 -10.79 8.01 -21.22
C ARG A 441 -11.77 7.62 -22.33
N ILE A 442 -11.46 7.93 -23.59
CA ILE A 442 -12.28 7.54 -24.75
C ILE A 442 -12.36 6.01 -24.85
N TYR A 443 -11.24 5.31 -24.68
CA TYR A 443 -11.19 3.84 -24.66
C TYR A 443 -12.12 3.25 -23.59
N TYR A 444 -12.07 3.78 -22.37
CA TYR A 444 -12.94 3.35 -21.27
C TYR A 444 -14.43 3.56 -21.59
N LEU A 445 -14.82 4.74 -22.10
CA LEU A 445 -16.21 5.03 -22.44
C LEU A 445 -16.74 4.13 -23.57
N THR A 446 -15.88 3.79 -24.54
CA THR A 446 -16.21 2.88 -25.64
C THR A 446 -16.40 1.44 -25.15
N MET A 447 -15.56 0.99 -24.22
CA MET A 447 -15.71 -0.33 -23.61
C MET A 447 -16.98 -0.41 -22.75
N LYS A 448 -17.25 0.63 -21.95
CA LYS A 448 -18.45 0.70 -21.10
C LYS A 448 -19.75 0.65 -21.91
N SER A 449 -19.84 1.45 -22.98
CA SER A 449 -21.01 1.43 -23.87
C SER A 449 -21.21 0.06 -24.55
N SER A 450 -20.11 -0.58 -24.98
CA SER A 450 -20.16 -1.93 -25.57
C SER A 450 -20.60 -3.01 -24.57
N GLU A 451 -20.31 -2.85 -23.28
CA GLU A 451 -20.80 -3.75 -22.22
C GLU A 451 -22.28 -3.55 -21.92
N GLU A 452 -22.74 -2.30 -21.89
CA GLU A 452 -24.16 -1.94 -21.71
C GLU A 452 -25.03 -2.47 -22.87
N GLU A 453 -24.54 -2.43 -24.11
CA GLU A 453 -25.20 -3.03 -25.28
C GLU A 453 -25.23 -4.58 -25.24
N LYS A 454 -24.27 -5.22 -24.56
CA LYS A 454 -24.20 -6.69 -24.44
C LYS A 454 -25.00 -7.26 -23.27
N SER A 455 -25.42 -6.44 -22.30
CA SER A 455 -26.42 -6.82 -21.30
C SER A 455 -27.82 -6.72 -21.91
N PRO A 456 -28.54 -7.84 -22.11
CA PRO A 456 -29.70 -7.85 -22.99
C PRO A 456 -30.84 -7.01 -22.41
N SER A 457 -31.26 -6.02 -23.20
CA SER A 457 -32.65 -5.64 -23.27
C SER A 457 -33.49 -6.91 -23.51
N GLY A 458 -34.36 -7.22 -22.56
CA GLY A 458 -35.46 -8.13 -22.82
C GLY A 458 -36.34 -7.51 -23.90
N GLY A 459 -36.33 -8.11 -25.08
CA GLY A 459 -37.12 -7.67 -26.22
C GLY A 459 -37.01 -8.67 -27.35
N SER A 460 -38.01 -9.53 -27.47
CA SER A 460 -38.22 -10.50 -28.53
C SER A 460 -38.08 -9.89 -29.93
N GLY A 461 -37.28 -10.53 -30.78
CA GLY A 461 -37.21 -10.28 -32.20
C GLY A 461 -36.31 -11.31 -32.87
N GLU A 462 -36.89 -12.44 -33.26
CA GLU A 462 -36.22 -13.46 -34.08
C GLU A 462 -35.70 -12.83 -35.38
N GLN A 463 -34.42 -13.07 -35.70
CA GLN A 463 -33.95 -13.05 -37.08
C GLN A 463 -32.76 -14.01 -37.23
N SER A 464 -32.92 -14.92 -38.19
CA SER A 464 -32.05 -16.04 -38.58
C SER A 464 -30.71 -15.63 -39.21
N PRO A 465 -29.63 -16.42 -39.05
CA PRO A 465 -28.31 -16.09 -39.63
C PRO A 465 -28.19 -16.53 -41.11
N PRO A 466 -27.43 -15.81 -41.96
CA PRO A 466 -27.11 -16.24 -43.32
C PRO A 466 -25.87 -17.16 -43.36
N PRO A 467 -25.69 -17.96 -44.42
CA PRO A 467 -24.68 -19.02 -44.49
C PRO A 467 -23.29 -18.48 -44.84
N GLY A 468 -22.25 -19.06 -44.23
CA GLY A 468 -20.84 -18.71 -44.46
C GLY A 468 -20.28 -19.23 -45.80
N PRO A 469 -19.18 -18.65 -46.32
CA PRO A 469 -18.48 -19.19 -47.47
C PRO A 469 -17.44 -20.24 -47.08
N LYS A 470 -17.30 -21.21 -47.99
CA LYS A 470 -16.44 -22.40 -47.96
C LYS A 470 -14.95 -22.05 -48.16
N ALA A 471 -14.12 -22.95 -47.66
CA ALA A 471 -12.66 -22.98 -47.78
C ALA A 471 -12.18 -23.24 -49.22
N GLU A 472 -11.01 -22.71 -49.55
CA GLU A 472 -10.11 -23.23 -50.58
C GLU A 472 -8.73 -23.51 -49.96
N GLU A 473 -8.23 -24.70 -50.26
CA GLU A 473 -6.95 -25.30 -49.84
C GLU A 473 -5.79 -24.88 -50.76
N GLY A 474 -4.55 -24.95 -50.23
CA GLY A 474 -3.32 -24.95 -51.04
C GLY A 474 -2.01 -24.88 -50.24
N SER A 475 -1.50 -26.06 -49.83
CA SER A 475 -0.12 -26.60 -49.73
C SER A 475 1.10 -25.69 -49.37
N GLU A 476 2.15 -26.10 -48.62
CA GLU A 476 2.57 -27.33 -47.91
C GLU A 476 3.83 -27.04 -47.03
N ALA A 477 4.01 -27.83 -45.94
CA ALA A 477 5.23 -28.21 -45.19
C ALA A 477 6.12 -27.11 -44.53
N VAL A 478 6.52 -27.15 -43.25
CA VAL A 478 7.37 -28.16 -42.56
C VAL A 478 7.22 -28.00 -41.02
N LEU A 479 7.15 -29.11 -40.29
CA LEU A 479 7.28 -29.22 -38.82
C LEU A 479 8.68 -29.79 -38.49
N PRO A 480 9.32 -29.40 -37.37
CA PRO A 480 9.18 -30.23 -36.17
C PRO A 480 9.05 -29.47 -34.83
N ARG A 481 8.49 -30.23 -33.88
CA ARG A 481 8.17 -29.98 -32.46
C ARG A 481 9.14 -29.10 -31.66
N HIS A 482 8.55 -28.30 -30.76
CA HIS A 482 9.01 -28.23 -29.36
C HIS A 482 7.82 -28.34 -28.40
N ARG A 483 7.86 -29.36 -27.52
CA ARG A 483 6.95 -29.50 -26.38
C ARG A 483 7.28 -28.41 -25.35
N SER A 484 6.28 -27.67 -24.88
CA SER A 484 6.24 -27.20 -23.50
C SER A 484 4.86 -27.51 -22.92
N VAL A 485 4.90 -28.16 -21.77
CA VAL A 485 3.77 -28.54 -20.93
C VAL A 485 3.41 -27.33 -20.06
N PHE A 486 2.15 -27.27 -19.62
CA PHE A 486 1.46 -26.26 -18.79
C PHE A 486 0.55 -25.28 -19.56
N HIS A 487 -0.62 -25.77 -19.95
CA HIS A 487 -1.82 -24.96 -20.12
C HIS A 487 -2.73 -25.19 -18.91
N ILE A 488 -2.94 -24.15 -18.09
CA ILE A 488 -4.09 -24.06 -17.17
C ILE A 488 -5.05 -23.07 -17.82
N GLU A 489 -6.17 -23.61 -18.27
CA GLU A 489 -7.26 -22.90 -18.92
C GLU A 489 -8.10 -22.19 -17.85
N TRP A 490 -8.18 -20.85 -17.93
CA TRP A 490 -9.08 -20.05 -17.13
C TRP A 490 -10.51 -20.24 -17.63
N SER A 491 -11.34 -20.97 -16.89
CA SER A 491 -12.78 -21.02 -17.13
C SER A 491 -13.50 -19.95 -16.29
N SER A 492 -14.17 -19.07 -17.02
CA SER A 492 -15.07 -18.03 -16.55
C SER A 492 -16.35 -18.65 -15.99
N ILE A 493 -16.56 -18.56 -14.67
CA ILE A 493 -17.83 -18.93 -14.04
C ILE A 493 -18.61 -17.67 -13.67
N ARG A 494 -19.55 -17.32 -14.55
CA ARG A 494 -20.73 -16.50 -14.26
C ARG A 494 -21.89 -17.44 -13.91
N ARG A 495 -22.44 -17.38 -12.69
CA ARG A 495 -23.80 -17.88 -12.34
C ARG A 495 -24.40 -16.98 -11.26
N ARG A 496 -25.34 -16.10 -11.60
CA ARG A 496 -26.81 -16.28 -11.59
C ARG A 496 -27.33 -16.91 -10.29
N SER A 497 -27.87 -16.06 -9.41
CA SER A 497 -28.86 -16.44 -8.39
C SER A 497 -30.22 -15.90 -8.83
N LYS A 498 -31.21 -16.79 -8.99
CA LYS A 498 -32.61 -16.47 -8.76
C LYS A 498 -33.48 -17.73 -8.72
N VAL A 499 -34.35 -17.73 -7.69
CA VAL A 499 -35.60 -18.48 -7.55
C VAL A 499 -35.52 -19.94 -7.09
N PHE A 500 -35.93 -20.18 -5.83
CA PHE A 500 -37.02 -21.12 -5.56
C PHE A 500 -37.98 -20.52 -4.55
N GLY A 501 -39.21 -20.29 -5.03
CA GLY A 501 -40.38 -20.02 -4.21
C GLY A 501 -41.04 -21.32 -3.76
N LYS A 502 -41.78 -21.20 -2.66
CA LYS A 502 -42.60 -22.21 -1.99
C LYS A 502 -43.44 -23.08 -2.92
N SER A 503 -43.57 -24.36 -2.55
CA SER A 503 -44.87 -25.06 -2.61
C SER A 503 -44.98 -26.04 -1.43
N GLU A 504 -46.11 -25.96 -0.73
CA GLU A 504 -46.57 -26.88 0.32
C GLU A 504 -47.80 -27.64 -0.20
N HIS A 505 -48.00 -28.84 0.37
CA HIS A 505 -49.14 -29.76 0.25
C HIS A 505 -49.22 -30.54 -1.07
N GLN A 506 -49.47 -31.86 -1.10
CA GLN A 506 -50.40 -32.67 -0.29
C GLN A 506 -50.15 -34.16 -0.65
N GLU A 507 -50.11 -35.12 0.29
CA GLU A 507 -50.58 -36.48 -0.03
C GLU A 507 -50.92 -37.34 1.19
N ARG A 508 -51.97 -38.15 1.00
CA ARG A 508 -52.76 -38.93 1.95
C ARG A 508 -52.23 -40.36 2.13
N GLN A 509 -52.78 -40.99 3.16
CA GLN A 509 -52.52 -42.31 3.76
C GLN A 509 -52.71 -43.58 2.89
N ALA A 510 -51.85 -44.57 3.21
CA ALA A 510 -52.06 -46.00 3.53
C ALA A 510 -52.50 -47.04 2.47
N LYS A 511 -51.67 -48.11 2.30
CA LYS A 511 -51.98 -49.52 2.68
C LYS A 511 -50.78 -50.48 2.51
N GLU A 512 -50.72 -51.42 3.47
CA GLU A 512 -49.86 -52.61 3.74
C GLU A 512 -49.83 -53.72 2.64
N PRO A 513 -49.02 -54.84 2.70
CA PRO A 513 -48.67 -55.64 3.90
C PRO A 513 -47.27 -56.33 4.01
N PHE A 514 -47.00 -56.81 5.23
CA PHE A 514 -45.92 -57.68 5.78
C PHE A 514 -45.97 -59.16 5.28
N PRO A 515 -44.93 -60.04 5.42
CA PRO A 515 -44.36 -60.54 6.71
C PRO A 515 -42.84 -60.90 6.80
N TYR A 516 -42.38 -61.02 8.06
CA TYR A 516 -41.09 -61.55 8.61
C TYR A 516 -40.81 -63.04 8.25
N PRO A 517 -39.69 -63.76 8.63
CA PRO A 517 -38.58 -63.50 9.61
C PRO A 517 -37.16 -64.05 9.21
N TYR A 518 -36.24 -64.16 10.20
CA TYR A 518 -35.01 -64.99 10.35
C TYR A 518 -33.63 -64.28 10.21
N ARG A 519 -32.83 -64.05 11.28
CA ARG A 519 -32.10 -64.91 12.29
C ARG A 519 -30.65 -65.20 11.83
N LYS A 520 -29.68 -64.53 12.49
CA LYS A 520 -28.25 -64.84 12.45
C LYS A 520 -27.91 -65.97 13.44
N PRO A 521 -26.99 -66.89 13.12
CA PRO A 521 -26.39 -67.77 14.11
C PRO A 521 -25.07 -67.23 14.67
N THR A 522 -24.81 -67.64 15.90
CA THR A 522 -23.63 -67.47 16.74
C THR A 522 -22.51 -68.43 16.32
N ILE A 523 -21.24 -68.01 16.45
CA ILE A 523 -20.11 -68.92 16.71
C ILE A 523 -19.24 -68.27 17.79
N GLU A 524 -19.15 -68.94 18.94
CA GLU A 524 -18.15 -68.77 19.99
C GLU A 524 -16.89 -69.57 19.66
N LEU A 525 -15.71 -69.09 20.08
CA LEU A 525 -14.71 -69.96 20.71
C LEU A 525 -13.77 -69.17 21.64
N LEU A 526 -13.50 -69.80 22.79
CA LEU A 526 -12.77 -69.48 24.03
C LEU A 526 -11.43 -68.72 23.88
N ASP A 527 -10.94 -67.87 24.80
CA ASP A 527 -10.94 -67.71 26.28
C ASP A 527 -9.61 -68.15 26.94
N LEU A 528 -8.96 -67.25 27.69
CA LEU A 528 -7.97 -67.53 28.75
C LEU A 528 -7.61 -66.27 29.58
N ASN A 529 -8.29 -66.12 30.74
CA ASN A 529 -7.85 -65.80 32.12
C ASN A 529 -6.46 -65.14 32.33
N THR A 530 -6.20 -64.18 33.22
CA THR A 530 -6.53 -63.91 34.65
C THR A 530 -6.16 -62.43 34.95
N MET A 531 -6.51 -61.67 36.01
CA MET A 531 -7.00 -61.92 37.36
C MET A 531 -7.58 -60.59 37.92
N GLU A 532 -8.60 -60.71 38.76
CA GLU A 532 -9.28 -59.65 39.53
C GLU A 532 -8.44 -59.14 40.71
N GLU A 533 -8.75 -57.92 41.19
CA GLU A 533 -8.97 -57.72 42.63
C GLU A 533 -10.03 -56.65 42.89
N SER A 534 -10.91 -57.00 43.82
CA SER A 534 -12.21 -56.42 44.16
C SER A 534 -12.17 -55.39 45.29
N SER A 535 -13.10 -54.43 45.31
CA SER A 535 -13.78 -54.05 46.56
C SER A 535 -15.15 -53.42 46.27
N GLU A 536 -16.19 -54.19 46.61
CA GLU A 536 -17.57 -53.74 46.69
C GLU A 536 -17.76 -52.83 47.92
N ILE A 537 -18.39 -51.67 47.74
CA ILE A 537 -19.05 -50.94 48.83
C ILE A 537 -20.53 -50.82 48.47
N LYS A 538 -21.35 -51.39 49.36
CA LYS A 538 -22.80 -51.53 49.35
C LYS A 538 -23.49 -50.16 49.40
N VAL A 539 -24.32 -49.88 48.40
CA VAL A 539 -25.20 -48.70 48.33
C VAL A 539 -26.50 -49.00 49.08
N GLU A 540 -26.83 -48.19 50.09
CA GLU A 540 -28.21 -48.07 50.61
C GLU A 540 -28.89 -46.80 50.08
N THR A 541 -30.14 -47.00 49.72
CA THR A 541 -31.06 -46.21 48.90
C THR A 541 -31.44 -44.83 49.44
N SER A 542 -31.21 -43.77 48.64
CA SER A 542 -31.96 -42.50 48.68
C SER A 542 -32.32 -42.01 47.27
N THR A 543 -32.92 -42.90 46.47
CA THR A 543 -33.36 -42.65 45.09
C THR A 543 -34.75 -42.00 45.05
N SER A 544 -34.83 -40.68 45.25
CA SER A 544 -35.95 -39.87 44.70
C SER A 544 -35.72 -38.35 44.69
N ARG A 545 -34.69 -37.82 45.36
CA ARG A 545 -34.33 -36.37 45.31
C ARG A 545 -33.19 -36.03 44.35
N THR A 546 -32.35 -36.99 44.00
CA THR A 546 -31.17 -36.79 43.13
C THR A 546 -31.52 -36.70 41.65
N SER A 547 -32.57 -37.39 41.16
CA SER A 547 -32.98 -37.33 39.75
C SER A 547 -33.61 -35.98 39.35
N TRP A 548 -34.34 -35.32 40.25
CA TRP A 548 -34.94 -34.01 39.98
C TRP A 548 -33.89 -32.89 39.94
N ILE A 549 -32.92 -32.92 40.87
CA ILE A 549 -31.77 -31.99 40.88
C ILE A 549 -30.90 -32.20 39.65
N GLN A 550 -30.63 -33.46 39.25
CA GLN A 550 -29.84 -33.77 38.05
C GLN A 550 -30.57 -33.37 36.75
N SER A 551 -31.90 -33.51 36.70
CA SER A 551 -32.72 -33.05 35.57
C SER A 551 -32.84 -31.52 35.48
N SER A 552 -32.91 -30.83 36.63
CA SER A 552 -32.94 -29.37 36.73
C SER A 552 -31.57 -28.75 36.42
N MET A 553 -30.48 -29.35 36.89
CA MET A 553 -29.11 -28.96 36.52
C MET A 553 -28.80 -29.25 35.04
N ALA A 554 -29.31 -30.34 34.48
CA ALA A 554 -29.19 -30.63 33.04
C ALA A 554 -30.04 -29.68 32.18
N ALA A 555 -31.24 -29.30 32.62
CA ALA A 555 -32.10 -28.33 31.93
C ALA A 555 -31.56 -26.89 32.03
N SER A 556 -31.07 -26.51 33.21
CA SER A 556 -30.35 -25.25 33.45
C SER A 556 -29.06 -25.20 32.63
N GLY A 557 -28.27 -26.28 32.61
CA GLY A 557 -27.06 -26.41 31.79
C GLY A 557 -27.33 -26.33 30.29
N LYS A 558 -28.43 -26.92 29.78
CA LYS A 558 -28.87 -26.76 28.39
C LYS A 558 -29.30 -25.33 28.06
N ARG A 559 -29.94 -24.63 28.99
CA ARG A 559 -30.36 -23.22 28.81
C ARG A 559 -29.15 -22.28 28.81
N VAL A 560 -28.18 -22.51 29.69
CA VAL A 560 -26.90 -21.78 29.75
C VAL A 560 -26.04 -22.07 28.53
N SER A 561 -25.93 -23.33 28.10
CA SER A 561 -25.22 -23.72 26.87
C SER A 561 -25.83 -23.08 25.61
N LYS A 562 -27.17 -23.01 25.54
CA LYS A 562 -27.85 -22.33 24.44
C LYS A 562 -27.62 -20.81 24.47
N ALA A 563 -27.65 -20.17 25.64
CA ALA A 563 -27.34 -18.75 25.78
C ALA A 563 -25.87 -18.44 25.43
N LEU A 564 -24.94 -19.29 25.85
CA LEU A 564 -23.51 -19.21 25.49
C LEU A 564 -23.32 -19.33 23.98
N SER A 565 -24.04 -20.22 23.29
CA SER A 565 -23.88 -20.38 21.84
C SER A 565 -24.23 -19.13 21.02
N TYR A 566 -25.05 -18.22 21.57
CA TYR A 566 -25.35 -16.93 20.93
C TYR A 566 -24.22 -15.91 20.99
N ILE A 567 -23.36 -16.01 22.01
CA ILE A 567 -22.29 -15.04 22.29
C ILE A 567 -20.90 -15.57 21.94
N THR A 568 -20.72 -16.90 21.84
CA THR A 568 -19.45 -17.54 21.47
C THR A 568 -19.19 -17.53 19.96
N GLY A 569 -17.92 -17.74 19.57
CA GLY A 569 -17.50 -17.80 18.18
C GLY A 569 -17.73 -16.47 17.45
N GLU A 570 -18.24 -16.54 16.21
CA GLU A 570 -18.40 -15.36 15.35
C GLU A 570 -19.72 -14.58 15.56
N MET A 571 -20.59 -15.05 16.47
CA MET A 571 -21.95 -14.52 16.66
C MET A 571 -22.75 -14.38 15.34
N LYS A 572 -22.77 -15.43 14.50
CA LYS A 572 -23.41 -15.41 13.17
C LYS A 572 -24.89 -15.02 13.22
N GLU A 573 -25.65 -15.58 14.16
CA GLU A 573 -27.08 -15.26 14.33
C GLU A 573 -27.31 -13.78 14.67
N CYS A 574 -26.40 -13.15 15.41
CA CYS A 574 -26.46 -11.71 15.69
C CYS A 574 -26.23 -10.90 14.41
N GLY A 575 -25.18 -11.24 13.64
CA GLY A 575 -24.88 -10.59 12.37
C GLY A 575 -26.01 -10.74 11.35
N GLU A 576 -26.66 -11.91 11.27
CA GLU A 576 -27.82 -12.14 10.42
C GLU A 576 -29.02 -11.28 10.82
N ARG A 577 -29.35 -11.20 12.12
CA ARG A 577 -30.43 -10.32 12.62
C ARG A 577 -30.15 -8.84 12.38
N LEU A 578 -28.89 -8.42 12.35
CA LEU A 578 -28.51 -7.03 12.10
C LEU A 578 -28.61 -6.61 10.63
N LYS A 579 -28.59 -7.55 9.67
CA LYS A 579 -28.73 -7.24 8.23
C LYS A 579 -30.02 -6.50 7.91
N ASP A 580 -31.08 -6.78 8.66
CA ASP A 580 -32.40 -6.16 8.49
C ASP A 580 -32.59 -4.89 9.36
N LYS A 581 -31.54 -4.43 10.06
CA LYS A 581 -31.57 -3.24 10.94
C LYS A 581 -30.95 -2.02 10.27
N SER A 582 -31.09 -0.86 10.91
CA SER A 582 -30.54 0.43 10.43
C SER A 582 -29.05 0.31 10.06
N PRO A 583 -28.60 0.95 8.97
CA PRO A 583 -27.19 0.97 8.57
C PRO A 583 -26.23 1.41 9.68
N VAL A 584 -26.69 2.24 10.62
CA VAL A 584 -25.87 2.70 11.75
C VAL A 584 -25.51 1.54 12.68
N PHE A 585 -26.46 0.65 12.99
CA PHE A 585 -26.19 -0.52 13.83
C PHE A 585 -25.29 -1.52 13.12
N GLN A 586 -25.47 -1.70 11.81
CA GLN A 586 -24.57 -2.54 11.00
C GLN A 586 -23.14 -1.98 11.02
N PHE A 587 -22.99 -0.67 10.81
CA PHE A 587 -21.69 -0.01 10.84
C PHE A 587 -21.02 -0.16 12.22
N LEU A 588 -21.77 0.01 13.32
CA LEU A 588 -21.23 -0.19 14.67
C LEU A 588 -20.77 -1.64 14.91
N ASP A 589 -21.54 -2.62 14.45
CA ASP A 589 -21.13 -4.04 14.49
C ASP A 589 -19.83 -4.29 13.71
N TRP A 590 -19.69 -3.70 12.52
CA TRP A 590 -18.48 -3.82 11.70
C TRP A 590 -17.26 -3.18 12.37
N VAL A 591 -17.44 -2.03 13.02
CA VAL A 591 -16.39 -1.35 13.79
C VAL A 591 -15.96 -2.20 14.99
N LEU A 592 -16.90 -2.72 15.77
CA LEU A 592 -16.60 -3.57 16.94
C LEU A 592 -15.92 -4.89 16.54
N ARG A 593 -16.40 -5.55 15.47
CA ARG A 593 -15.72 -6.70 14.87
C ARG A 593 -14.32 -6.32 14.39
N GLY A 594 -14.18 -5.15 13.77
CA GLY A 594 -12.89 -4.60 13.36
C GLY A 594 -11.92 -4.46 14.52
N THR A 595 -12.38 -3.98 15.67
CA THR A 595 -11.54 -3.89 16.87
C THR A 595 -11.08 -5.27 17.37
N SER A 596 -11.95 -6.28 17.37
CA SER A 596 -11.58 -7.63 17.81
C SER A 596 -10.72 -8.41 16.81
N GLN A 597 -10.77 -8.06 15.52
CA GLN A 597 -10.05 -8.76 14.45
C GLN A 597 -8.53 -8.64 14.53
N VAL A 598 -7.99 -7.70 15.30
CA VAL A 598 -6.53 -7.61 15.56
C VAL A 598 -5.98 -8.93 16.11
N MET A 599 -6.77 -9.63 16.93
CA MET A 599 -6.43 -10.95 17.49
C MET A 599 -7.20 -12.09 16.80
N PHE A 600 -7.58 -11.88 15.53
CA PHE A 600 -8.32 -12.82 14.68
C PHE A 600 -9.71 -13.19 15.18
N VAL A 601 -10.33 -12.34 16.00
CA VAL A 601 -11.66 -12.58 16.54
C VAL A 601 -12.70 -11.79 15.74
N ASN A 602 -13.70 -12.48 15.22
CA ASN A 602 -14.85 -11.89 14.53
C ASN A 602 -16.07 -11.81 15.47
N ASN A 603 -15.97 -11.06 16.57
CA ASN A 603 -17.03 -11.04 17.60
C ASN A 603 -17.22 -9.62 18.16
N PRO A 604 -18.39 -8.98 17.97
CA PRO A 604 -18.63 -7.61 18.42
C PRO A 604 -18.64 -7.48 19.95
N LEU A 605 -19.03 -8.52 20.70
CA LEU A 605 -18.98 -8.50 22.17
C LEU A 605 -17.53 -8.51 22.67
N SER A 606 -16.67 -9.33 22.06
CA SER A 606 -15.22 -9.26 22.30
C SER A 606 -14.68 -7.87 21.95
N GLY A 607 -15.15 -7.27 20.85
CA GLY A 607 -14.83 -5.90 20.47
C GLY A 607 -15.18 -4.87 21.55
N ILE A 608 -16.38 -4.94 22.14
CA ILE A 608 -16.80 -4.06 23.24
C ILE A 608 -15.87 -4.18 24.45
N LEU A 609 -15.55 -5.42 24.84
CA LEU A 609 -14.64 -5.68 25.97
C LEU A 609 -13.23 -5.15 25.71
N ILE A 610 -12.74 -5.30 24.48
CA ILE A 610 -11.44 -4.74 24.07
C ILE A 610 -11.48 -3.21 24.13
N VAL A 611 -12.52 -2.56 23.59
CA VAL A 611 -12.67 -1.10 23.70
C VAL A 611 -12.69 -0.65 25.18
N LEU A 612 -13.41 -1.36 26.05
CA LEU A 612 -13.40 -1.06 27.49
C LEU A 612 -12.00 -1.21 28.10
N GLY A 613 -11.26 -2.27 27.75
CA GLY A 613 -9.87 -2.45 28.16
C GLY A 613 -8.96 -1.32 27.67
N LEU A 614 -9.17 -0.82 26.45
CA LEU A 614 -8.45 0.34 25.91
C LEU A 614 -8.75 1.62 26.70
N PHE A 615 -10.00 1.86 27.09
CA PHE A 615 -10.35 3.01 27.95
C PHE A 615 -9.74 2.90 29.36
N ILE A 616 -9.59 1.67 29.89
CA ILE A 616 -8.89 1.43 31.17
C ILE A 616 -7.38 1.67 31.04
N GLN A 617 -6.80 1.36 29.87
CA GLN A 617 -5.40 1.67 29.59
C GLN A 617 -5.20 3.18 29.51
N ASN A 618 -5.85 3.82 28.52
CA ASN A 618 -5.77 5.25 28.28
C ASN A 618 -6.94 5.68 27.37
N PRO A 619 -7.83 6.58 27.83
CA PRO A 619 -8.94 7.07 27.02
C PRO A 619 -8.53 7.75 25.70
N TRP A 620 -7.40 8.46 25.68
CA TRP A 620 -6.91 9.11 24.47
C TRP A 620 -6.52 8.08 23.40
N TRP A 621 -5.82 7.02 23.80
CA TRP A 621 -5.45 5.92 22.90
C TRP A 621 -6.70 5.23 22.36
N ALA A 622 -7.69 4.98 23.23
CA ALA A 622 -8.96 4.39 22.84
C ALA A 622 -9.71 5.27 21.81
N ILE A 623 -9.77 6.59 22.02
CA ILE A 623 -10.39 7.54 21.06
C ILE A 623 -9.68 7.50 19.71
N SER A 624 -8.35 7.56 19.70
CA SER A 624 -7.55 7.52 18.48
C SER A 624 -7.72 6.20 17.72
N GLY A 625 -7.68 5.05 18.42
CA GLY A 625 -7.94 3.73 17.85
C GLY A 625 -9.36 3.59 17.28
N CYS A 626 -10.37 4.07 18.00
CA CYS A 626 -11.75 4.07 17.51
C CYS A 626 -11.87 4.92 16.23
N LEU A 627 -11.27 6.11 16.19
CA LEU A 627 -11.25 6.96 15.01
C LEU A 627 -10.60 6.23 13.83
N GLY A 628 -9.44 5.60 14.02
CA GLY A 628 -8.76 4.87 12.96
C GLY A 628 -9.59 3.70 12.41
N THR A 629 -10.29 2.96 13.28
CA THR A 629 -11.22 1.88 12.88
C THR A 629 -12.37 2.41 12.04
N ILE A 630 -13.00 3.52 12.48
CA ILE A 630 -14.12 4.16 11.80
C ILE A 630 -13.69 4.64 10.41
N VAL A 631 -12.57 5.38 10.33
CA VAL A 631 -12.04 5.94 9.09
C VAL A 631 -11.65 4.85 8.10
N SER A 632 -10.96 3.80 8.55
CA SER A 632 -10.57 2.68 7.70
C SER A 632 -11.81 1.92 7.17
N THR A 633 -12.81 1.70 8.03
CA THR A 633 -14.08 1.06 7.62
C THR A 633 -14.83 1.92 6.60
N LEU A 634 -14.98 3.23 6.85
CA LEU A 634 -15.62 4.16 5.91
C LEU A 634 -14.89 4.19 4.56
N THR A 635 -13.56 4.22 4.59
CA THR A 635 -12.73 4.22 3.37
C THR A 635 -12.94 2.94 2.56
N ALA A 636 -13.05 1.79 3.22
CA ALA A 636 -13.39 0.54 2.54
C ALA A 636 -14.78 0.57 1.88
N LEU A 637 -15.78 1.23 2.49
CA LEU A 637 -17.09 1.44 1.88
C LEU A 637 -17.00 2.34 0.63
N ILE A 638 -16.25 3.46 0.72
CA ILE A 638 -16.03 4.41 -0.38
C ILE A 638 -15.33 3.72 -1.55
N LEU A 639 -14.29 2.95 -1.26
CA LEU A 639 -13.56 2.13 -2.24
C LEU A 639 -14.32 0.87 -2.67
N SER A 640 -15.58 0.70 -2.26
CA SER A 640 -16.44 -0.45 -2.62
C SER A 640 -15.72 -1.80 -2.49
N GLN A 641 -15.01 -2.00 -1.38
CA GLN A 641 -14.37 -3.28 -1.06
C GLN A 641 -15.43 -4.36 -0.80
N ASP A 642 -15.00 -5.62 -0.67
CA ASP A 642 -15.91 -6.73 -0.44
C ASP A 642 -16.76 -6.53 0.83
N ARG A 643 -18.09 -6.59 0.67
CA ARG A 643 -19.03 -6.33 1.77
C ARG A 643 -18.95 -7.39 2.85
N SER A 644 -18.66 -8.65 2.51
CA SER A 644 -18.45 -9.70 3.52
C SER A 644 -17.19 -9.44 4.36
N ALA A 645 -16.08 -9.05 3.73
CA ALA A 645 -14.86 -8.69 4.42
C ALA A 645 -15.05 -7.49 5.36
N ILE A 646 -15.76 -6.45 4.91
CA ILE A 646 -16.12 -5.29 5.75
C ILE A 646 -16.98 -5.73 6.92
N ALA A 647 -18.03 -6.53 6.67
CA ALA A 647 -18.94 -6.99 7.70
C ALA A 647 -18.28 -7.89 8.75
N ALA A 648 -17.23 -8.62 8.36
CA ALA A 648 -16.39 -9.40 9.26
C ALA A 648 -15.34 -8.56 10.01
N GLY A 649 -15.27 -7.24 9.78
CA GLY A 649 -14.30 -6.34 10.42
C GLY A 649 -12.89 -6.36 9.81
N LEU A 650 -12.66 -7.06 8.69
CA LEU A 650 -11.32 -7.22 8.10
C LEU A 650 -10.72 -5.93 7.54
N HIS A 651 -11.53 -4.89 7.35
CA HIS A 651 -11.07 -3.56 6.95
C HIS A 651 -10.96 -2.56 8.12
N GLY A 652 -11.30 -2.97 9.35
CA GLY A 652 -11.24 -2.09 10.53
C GLY A 652 -9.97 -2.26 11.39
N TYR A 653 -9.47 -3.50 11.53
CA TYR A 653 -8.44 -3.82 12.52
C TYR A 653 -7.07 -3.19 12.25
N ASN A 654 -6.69 -2.97 10.99
CA ASN A 654 -5.45 -2.23 10.71
C ASN A 654 -5.59 -0.77 11.13
N GLY A 655 -6.78 -0.18 10.92
CA GLY A 655 -7.08 1.19 11.35
C GLY A 655 -7.05 1.38 12.87
N VAL A 656 -7.54 0.41 13.65
CA VAL A 656 -7.47 0.51 15.13
C VAL A 656 -6.03 0.60 15.62
N LEU A 657 -5.15 -0.25 15.08
CA LEU A 657 -3.75 -0.28 15.46
C LEU A 657 -3.01 0.98 14.99
N VAL A 658 -3.33 1.50 13.79
CA VAL A 658 -2.76 2.78 13.32
C VAL A 658 -3.07 3.90 14.30
N GLY A 659 -4.35 4.08 14.67
CA GLY A 659 -4.75 5.12 15.61
C GLY A 659 -4.11 4.96 16.99
N LEU A 660 -4.08 3.74 17.52
CA LEU A 660 -3.48 3.44 18.83
C LEU A 660 -1.98 3.75 18.84
N LEU A 661 -1.22 3.15 17.93
CA LEU A 661 0.24 3.24 17.99
C LEU A 661 0.76 4.62 17.57
N MET A 662 0.04 5.37 16.74
CA MET A 662 0.37 6.77 16.50
C MET A 662 0.23 7.63 17.77
N ALA A 663 -0.77 7.33 18.63
CA ALA A 663 -0.92 7.99 19.92
C ALA A 663 0.15 7.53 20.91
N VAL A 664 0.43 6.22 20.99
CA VAL A 664 1.47 5.66 21.87
C VAL A 664 2.85 6.23 21.55
N PHE A 665 3.21 6.37 20.28
CA PHE A 665 4.54 6.86 19.88
C PHE A 665 4.63 8.39 19.73
N SER A 666 3.60 9.15 20.09
CA SER A 666 3.66 10.63 20.03
C SER A 666 4.36 11.20 21.26
N ASP A 667 5.31 12.12 21.04
CA ASP A 667 6.04 12.81 22.11
C ASP A 667 5.26 14.02 22.67
N LYS A 668 4.12 14.38 22.07
CA LYS A 668 3.23 15.47 22.55
C LYS A 668 2.33 15.05 23.72
N GLY A 669 2.30 13.75 24.06
CA GLY A 669 1.45 13.21 25.11
C GLY A 669 -0.03 13.13 24.74
N ASP A 670 -0.88 12.97 25.75
CA ASP A 670 -2.31 12.73 25.58
C ASP A 670 -3.08 13.99 25.13
N TYR A 671 -4.16 13.77 24.39
CA TYR A 671 -5.10 14.82 23.92
C TYR A 671 -4.48 15.91 23.03
N TYR A 672 -3.38 15.60 22.35
CA TYR A 672 -2.90 16.43 21.24
C TYR A 672 -3.81 16.25 20.01
N TRP A 673 -4.91 17.02 19.98
CA TRP A 673 -5.99 16.89 18.97
C TRP A 673 -5.54 16.97 17.51
N TRP A 674 -4.45 17.69 17.23
CA TRP A 674 -3.87 17.75 15.89
C TRP A 674 -3.42 16.38 15.38
N LEU A 675 -3.07 15.44 16.26
CA LEU A 675 -2.72 14.06 15.90
C LEU A 675 -3.85 13.31 15.19
N LEU A 676 -5.12 13.72 15.40
CA LEU A 676 -6.24 13.07 14.73
C LEU A 676 -6.18 13.25 13.21
N LEU A 677 -5.58 14.34 12.71
CA LEU A 677 -5.43 14.57 11.27
C LEU A 677 -4.55 13.50 10.59
N PRO A 678 -3.29 13.27 10.99
CA PRO A 678 -2.51 12.19 10.42
C PRO A 678 -3.10 10.81 10.74
N VAL A 679 -3.78 10.60 11.87
CA VAL A 679 -4.49 9.33 12.15
C VAL A 679 -5.55 9.05 11.08
N ILE A 680 -6.33 10.06 10.67
CA ILE A 680 -7.31 9.92 9.58
C ILE A 680 -6.60 9.54 8.28
N ILE A 681 -5.57 10.30 7.88
CA ILE A 681 -4.83 10.09 6.62
C ILE A 681 -4.24 8.67 6.57
N MET A 682 -3.54 8.25 7.62
CA MET A 682 -2.91 6.93 7.68
C MET A 682 -3.95 5.80 7.74
N SER A 683 -5.09 6.01 8.42
CA SER A 683 -6.18 5.02 8.46
C SER A 683 -6.89 4.87 7.11
N MET A 684 -6.98 5.94 6.31
CA MET A 684 -7.50 5.87 4.93
C MET A 684 -6.60 5.00 4.02
N SER A 685 -5.31 4.92 4.30
CA SER A 685 -4.39 4.06 3.52
C SER A 685 -4.57 2.57 3.80
N CYS A 686 -5.14 2.19 4.96
CA CYS A 686 -5.24 0.78 5.38
C CYS A 686 -6.04 -0.11 4.42
N PRO A 687 -7.23 0.26 3.92
CA PRO A 687 -7.94 -0.56 2.94
C PRO A 687 -7.22 -0.65 1.59
N ILE A 688 -6.50 0.40 1.18
CA ILE A 688 -5.72 0.42 -0.06
C ILE A 688 -4.58 -0.59 0.04
N LEU A 689 -3.79 -0.50 1.11
CA LEU A 689 -2.71 -1.45 1.42
C LEU A 689 -3.23 -2.89 1.57
N SER A 690 -4.36 -3.08 2.26
CA SER A 690 -4.99 -4.39 2.44
C SER A 690 -5.38 -5.01 1.09
N SER A 691 -6.01 -4.21 0.21
CA SER A 691 -6.41 -4.66 -1.12
C SER A 691 -5.19 -4.99 -2.00
N ALA A 692 -4.18 -4.11 -2.02
CA ALA A 692 -2.97 -4.31 -2.78
C ALA A 692 -2.20 -5.58 -2.36
N LEU A 693 -2.04 -5.78 -1.05
CA LEU A 693 -1.40 -6.99 -0.50
C LEU A 693 -2.24 -8.24 -0.79
N SER A 694 -3.57 -8.16 -0.70
CA SER A 694 -4.46 -9.27 -1.02
C SER A 694 -4.34 -9.70 -2.49
N THR A 695 -4.19 -8.75 -3.42
CA THR A 695 -3.94 -9.05 -4.85
C THR A 695 -2.66 -9.87 -5.06
N ILE A 696 -1.62 -9.64 -4.26
CA ILE A 696 -0.38 -10.42 -4.29
C ILE A 696 -0.56 -11.77 -3.59
N PHE A 697 -1.05 -11.75 -2.35
CA PHE A 697 -1.06 -12.90 -1.45
C PHE A 697 -2.12 -13.95 -1.77
N SER A 698 -3.22 -13.55 -2.44
CA SER A 698 -4.27 -14.48 -2.90
C SER A 698 -3.73 -15.56 -3.85
N LYS A 699 -2.62 -15.32 -4.56
CA LYS A 699 -1.95 -16.34 -5.39
C LYS A 699 -1.43 -17.53 -4.58
N TRP A 700 -1.12 -17.32 -3.31
CA TRP A 700 -0.69 -18.35 -2.36
C TRP A 700 -1.74 -18.62 -1.28
N ASP A 701 -2.97 -18.11 -1.41
CA ASP A 701 -4.05 -18.16 -0.42
C ASP A 701 -3.63 -17.64 0.97
N LEU A 702 -2.78 -16.61 1.03
CA LEU A 702 -2.24 -16.06 2.28
C LEU A 702 -3.04 -14.84 2.78
N PRO A 703 -3.23 -14.68 4.10
CA PRO A 703 -3.87 -13.51 4.68
C PRO A 703 -2.89 -12.32 4.71
N VAL A 704 -3.42 -11.09 4.72
CA VAL A 704 -2.58 -9.87 4.77
C VAL A 704 -2.08 -9.53 6.18
N PHE A 705 -2.64 -10.14 7.22
CA PHE A 705 -2.31 -9.87 8.62
C PHE A 705 -2.30 -8.37 8.95
N THR A 706 -1.45 -7.93 9.87
CA THR A 706 -1.30 -6.53 10.26
C THR A 706 -0.27 -5.79 9.40
N LEU A 707 0.12 -6.33 8.23
CA LEU A 707 1.03 -5.65 7.30
C LEU A 707 0.54 -4.26 6.88
N PRO A 708 -0.76 -4.02 6.57
CA PRO A 708 -1.23 -2.67 6.28
C PRO A 708 -0.98 -1.69 7.44
N PHE A 709 -1.25 -2.11 8.68
CA PHE A 709 -0.91 -1.33 9.89
C PHE A 709 0.58 -1.06 9.99
N ASN A 710 1.42 -2.09 9.86
CA ASN A 710 2.87 -1.95 10.02
C ASN A 710 3.44 -1.00 8.96
N ILE A 711 3.04 -1.14 7.70
CA ILE A 711 3.45 -0.22 6.63
C ILE A 711 3.00 1.20 6.95
N ALA A 712 1.74 1.41 7.34
CA ALA A 712 1.22 2.74 7.64
C ALA A 712 1.92 3.40 8.84
N VAL A 713 2.05 2.72 9.98
CA VAL A 713 2.69 3.31 11.16
C VAL A 713 4.19 3.51 10.94
N THR A 714 4.91 2.55 10.34
CA THR A 714 6.33 2.74 10.02
C THR A 714 6.51 3.93 9.07
N LEU A 715 5.65 4.06 8.05
CA LEU A 715 5.64 5.20 7.14
C LEU A 715 5.46 6.53 7.88
N TYR A 716 4.45 6.63 8.74
CA TYR A 716 4.19 7.86 9.50
C TYR A 716 5.36 8.21 10.44
N LEU A 717 5.83 7.25 11.24
CA LEU A 717 6.90 7.48 12.21
C LEU A 717 8.22 7.84 11.51
N ALA A 718 8.50 7.26 10.35
CA ALA A 718 9.68 7.61 9.56
C ALA A 718 9.55 9.01 8.92
N ALA A 719 8.36 9.39 8.47
CA ALA A 719 8.12 10.69 7.84
C ALA A 719 8.24 11.86 8.83
N THR A 720 7.74 11.69 10.06
CA THR A 720 7.82 12.74 11.08
C THR A 720 9.09 12.62 11.90
N GLY A 721 9.34 11.47 12.51
CA GLY A 721 10.48 11.26 13.41
C GLY A 721 10.45 12.13 14.66
N HIS A 722 11.51 12.03 15.47
CA HIS A 722 11.59 12.73 16.75
C HIS A 722 11.68 14.26 16.60
N TYR A 723 12.34 14.73 15.54
CA TYR A 723 12.64 16.16 15.35
C TYR A 723 11.57 16.94 14.57
N ASN A 724 10.40 16.33 14.30
CA ASN A 724 9.30 17.06 13.67
C ASN A 724 8.72 18.12 14.62
N LEU A 725 8.45 19.33 14.10
CA LEU A 725 7.93 20.43 14.91
C LEU A 725 6.48 20.18 15.40
N PHE A 726 5.62 19.63 14.53
CA PHE A 726 4.19 19.42 14.84
C PHE A 726 3.93 18.05 15.46
N PHE A 727 4.50 17.01 14.89
CA PHE A 727 4.24 15.62 15.25
C PHE A 727 5.52 14.87 15.67
N PRO A 728 6.25 15.34 16.70
CA PRO A 728 7.43 14.65 17.18
C PRO A 728 7.05 13.27 17.72
N THR A 729 7.85 12.27 17.35
CA THR A 729 7.69 10.90 17.86
C THR A 729 8.64 10.64 19.02
N MET A 730 8.34 9.63 19.84
CA MET A 730 9.27 9.19 20.87
C MET A 730 10.63 8.81 20.26
N LEU A 731 11.71 9.22 20.94
CA LEU A 731 13.07 8.94 20.51
C LEU A 731 13.44 7.48 20.77
N LEU A 732 13.72 6.73 19.70
CA LEU A 732 14.20 5.36 19.77
C LEU A 732 15.68 5.34 19.39
N GLN A 733 16.51 4.79 20.27
CA GLN A 733 17.95 4.71 20.06
C GLN A 733 18.43 3.26 20.00
N PRO A 734 19.44 2.95 19.17
CA PRO A 734 20.08 1.65 19.20
C PRO A 734 20.82 1.44 20.52
N ALA A 735 20.83 0.20 20.99
CA ALA A 735 21.60 -0.17 22.18
C ALA A 735 23.10 0.11 21.94
N SER A 736 23.69 0.97 22.77
CA SER A 736 25.09 1.41 22.66
C SER A 736 26.05 0.65 23.57
N SER A 737 25.54 -0.13 24.52
CA SER A 737 26.32 -0.88 25.49
C SER A 737 25.61 -2.16 25.93
N VAL A 738 26.36 -3.08 26.53
CA VAL A 738 25.82 -4.32 27.09
C VAL A 738 25.01 -3.98 28.34
N PRO A 739 23.75 -4.44 28.47
CA PRO A 739 22.94 -4.17 29.65
C PRO A 739 23.51 -4.87 30.89
N ASN A 740 23.53 -4.17 32.03
CA ASN A 740 23.94 -4.76 33.30
C ASN A 740 22.77 -5.53 33.93
N ILE A 741 22.78 -6.85 33.84
CA ILE A 741 21.70 -7.73 34.32
C ILE A 741 22.16 -8.50 35.55
N THR A 742 21.47 -8.27 36.66
CA THR A 742 21.71 -9.00 37.91
C THR A 742 20.63 -10.05 38.09
N TRP A 743 20.92 -11.30 37.71
CA TRP A 743 19.94 -12.39 37.69
C TRP A 743 19.24 -12.68 39.02
N SER A 744 19.89 -12.36 40.15
CA SER A 744 19.28 -12.49 41.49
C SER A 744 18.14 -11.50 41.75
N GLU A 745 18.01 -10.43 40.95
CA GLU A 745 16.95 -9.42 41.08
C GLU A 745 15.69 -9.76 40.27
N VAL A 746 15.66 -10.92 39.61
CA VAL A 746 14.49 -11.36 38.85
C VAL A 746 13.28 -11.56 39.77
N GLN A 747 12.14 -10.99 39.39
CA GLN A 747 10.91 -11.05 40.17
C GLN A 747 9.90 -11.96 39.48
N VAL A 748 9.75 -13.19 39.98
CA VAL A 748 8.80 -14.18 39.43
C VAL A 748 7.35 -13.66 39.36
N PRO A 749 6.82 -12.89 40.34
CA PRO A 749 5.48 -12.31 40.21
C PRO A 749 5.34 -11.34 39.02
N LEU A 750 6.40 -10.57 38.71
CA LEU A 750 6.42 -9.68 37.54
C LEU A 750 6.53 -10.47 36.23
N LEU A 751 7.22 -11.61 36.22
CA LEU A 751 7.21 -12.54 35.08
C LEU A 751 5.81 -13.09 34.82
N LEU A 752 5.08 -13.50 35.86
CA LEU A 752 3.69 -13.94 35.70
C LEU A 752 2.78 -12.80 35.22
N ARG A 753 2.99 -11.58 35.72
CA ARG A 753 2.31 -10.37 35.23
C ARG A 753 2.65 -10.06 33.77
N ALA A 754 3.85 -10.37 33.30
CA ALA A 754 4.25 -10.14 31.92
C ALA A 754 3.40 -10.92 30.90
N ILE A 755 2.76 -12.03 31.30
CA ILE A 755 1.90 -12.84 30.42
C ILE A 755 0.67 -12.04 29.93
N PRO A 756 -0.23 -11.53 30.80
CA PRO A 756 -1.33 -10.68 30.36
C PRO A 756 -0.83 -9.35 29.79
N VAL A 757 0.26 -8.76 30.29
CA VAL A 757 0.82 -7.51 29.72
C VAL A 757 1.27 -7.72 28.28
N GLY A 758 1.96 -8.82 27.97
CA GLY A 758 2.36 -9.17 26.60
C GLY A 758 1.18 -9.34 25.65
N ILE A 759 0.00 -9.74 26.16
CA ILE A 759 -1.23 -9.77 25.38
C ILE A 759 -1.82 -8.36 25.21
N GLY A 760 -1.77 -7.53 26.25
CA GLY A 760 -2.12 -6.10 26.17
C GLY A 760 -1.30 -5.34 25.11
N GLN A 761 0.00 -5.65 25.03
CA GLN A 761 0.93 -5.01 24.09
C GLN A 761 0.61 -5.29 22.61
N VAL A 762 -0.27 -6.25 22.31
CA VAL A 762 -0.83 -6.41 20.95
C VAL A 762 -1.53 -5.13 20.48
N TYR A 763 -2.13 -4.38 21.41
CA TYR A 763 -2.73 -3.06 21.18
C TYR A 763 -1.88 -1.91 21.76
N GLY A 764 -0.62 -2.16 22.11
CA GLY A 764 0.27 -1.19 22.76
C GLY A 764 -0.09 -0.86 24.22
N CYS A 765 -0.78 -1.77 24.92
CA CYS A 765 -1.22 -1.56 26.30
C CYS A 765 -0.31 -2.29 27.30
N ASP A 766 0.22 -1.58 28.30
CA ASP A 766 1.12 -2.11 29.34
C ASP A 766 0.40 -2.44 30.66
N ASN A 767 -0.89 -2.07 30.80
CA ASN A 767 -1.68 -2.35 31.99
C ASN A 767 -2.09 -3.84 32.03
N PRO A 768 -1.73 -4.60 33.10
CA PRO A 768 -2.07 -6.03 33.21
C PRO A 768 -3.57 -6.29 33.25
N TRP A 769 -4.37 -5.36 33.77
CA TRP A 769 -5.83 -5.49 33.82
C TRP A 769 -6.44 -5.40 32.42
N THR A 770 -5.92 -4.50 31.58
CA THR A 770 -6.30 -4.41 30.17
C THR A 770 -5.98 -5.72 29.44
N GLY A 771 -4.78 -6.26 29.64
CA GLY A 771 -4.41 -7.59 29.10
C GLY A 771 -5.30 -8.73 29.59
N GLY A 772 -5.68 -8.71 30.87
CA GLY A 772 -6.64 -9.66 31.45
C GLY A 772 -8.04 -9.56 30.84
N ILE A 773 -8.53 -8.35 30.59
CA ILE A 773 -9.81 -8.11 29.90
C ILE A 773 -9.75 -8.62 28.47
N PHE A 774 -8.63 -8.42 27.76
CA PHE A 774 -8.44 -8.97 26.42
C PHE A 774 -8.48 -10.50 26.45
N LEU A 775 -7.84 -11.16 27.41
CA LEU A 775 -7.95 -12.62 27.58
C LEU A 775 -9.41 -13.08 27.76
N VAL A 776 -10.21 -12.38 28.57
CA VAL A 776 -11.65 -12.69 28.73
C VAL A 776 -12.38 -12.50 27.41
N ALA A 777 -12.09 -11.43 26.66
CA ALA A 777 -12.68 -11.18 25.35
C ALA A 777 -12.35 -12.29 24.34
N LEU A 778 -11.11 -12.81 24.35
CA LEU A 778 -10.70 -13.95 23.53
C LEU A 778 -11.40 -15.24 23.97
N PHE A 779 -11.47 -15.49 25.28
CA PHE A 779 -12.09 -16.70 25.85
C PHE A 779 -13.57 -16.81 25.50
N ILE A 780 -14.31 -15.70 25.53
CA ILE A 780 -15.72 -15.64 25.13
C ILE A 780 -15.89 -16.09 23.67
N SER A 781 -14.99 -15.67 22.77
CA SER A 781 -15.04 -16.07 21.37
C SER A 781 -14.59 -17.52 21.17
N SER A 782 -13.38 -17.85 21.64
CA SER A 782 -12.76 -19.17 21.52
C SER A 782 -11.77 -19.40 22.67
N PRO A 783 -12.02 -20.41 23.52
CA PRO A 783 -11.06 -20.85 24.53
C PRO A 783 -9.71 -21.25 23.93
N LEU A 784 -9.67 -21.82 22.72
CA LEU A 784 -8.42 -22.18 22.05
C LEU A 784 -7.59 -20.96 21.61
N ILE A 785 -8.24 -19.88 21.15
CA ILE A 785 -7.55 -18.61 20.86
C ILE A 785 -6.95 -18.06 22.16
N CYS A 786 -7.75 -18.02 23.24
CA CYS A 786 -7.29 -17.57 24.55
C CYS A 786 -6.08 -18.38 25.07
N LEU A 787 -6.12 -19.71 24.92
CA LEU A 787 -5.03 -20.60 25.33
C LEU A 787 -3.74 -20.29 24.56
N HIS A 788 -3.80 -20.22 23.22
CA HIS A 788 -2.61 -19.94 22.41
C HIS A 788 -2.11 -18.50 22.59
N ALA A 789 -2.98 -17.55 22.93
CA ALA A 789 -2.56 -16.21 23.31
C ALA A 789 -1.66 -16.23 24.55
N ALA A 790 -2.10 -16.93 25.61
CA ALA A 790 -1.32 -17.07 26.84
C ALA A 790 0.00 -17.83 26.60
N ILE A 791 -0.04 -18.95 25.87
CA ILE A 791 1.17 -19.72 25.51
C ILE A 791 2.15 -18.87 24.70
N GLY A 792 1.67 -18.15 23.69
CA GLY A 792 2.52 -17.30 22.86
C GLY A 792 3.21 -16.21 23.67
N SER A 793 2.48 -15.52 24.56
CA SER A 793 3.03 -14.52 25.47
C SER A 793 4.10 -15.12 26.40
N THR A 794 3.82 -16.29 26.98
CA THR A 794 4.81 -17.02 27.79
C THR A 794 6.05 -17.41 26.98
N MET A 795 5.90 -17.92 25.75
CA MET A 795 7.04 -18.27 24.90
C MET A 795 7.89 -17.05 24.54
N GLY A 796 7.26 -15.90 24.31
CA GLY A 796 7.97 -14.63 24.08
C GLY A 796 8.80 -14.19 25.28
N MET A 797 8.24 -14.28 26.48
CA MET A 797 8.96 -14.03 27.74
C MET A 797 10.14 -15.00 27.92
N LEU A 798 9.94 -16.31 27.69
CA LEU A 798 11.02 -17.30 27.81
C LEU A 798 12.13 -17.08 26.77
N ALA A 799 11.77 -16.74 25.53
CA ALA A 799 12.73 -16.40 24.50
C ALA A 799 13.57 -15.17 24.91
N ALA A 800 12.95 -14.14 25.47
CA ALA A 800 13.65 -12.94 25.94
C ALA A 800 14.63 -13.24 27.09
N LEU A 801 14.24 -14.10 28.03
CA LEU A 801 15.14 -14.59 29.09
C LEU A 801 16.33 -15.36 28.49
N SER A 802 16.12 -16.18 27.47
CA SER A 802 17.18 -16.98 26.84
C SER A 802 18.30 -16.16 26.18
N ILE A 803 18.01 -14.92 25.77
CA ILE A 803 18.98 -14.00 25.17
C ILE A 803 19.38 -12.85 26.11
N ALA A 804 19.09 -12.99 27.42
CA ALA A 804 19.40 -11.99 28.44
C ALA A 804 18.86 -10.59 28.08
N THR A 805 17.59 -10.51 27.70
CA THR A 805 16.91 -9.21 27.52
C THR A 805 16.73 -8.53 28.89
N PRO A 806 16.91 -7.20 29.01
CA PRO A 806 16.66 -6.48 30.27
C PRO A 806 15.28 -6.77 30.85
N PHE A 807 15.21 -7.01 32.16
CA PHE A 807 13.99 -7.45 32.84
C PHE A 807 12.83 -6.45 32.68
N ASP A 808 13.10 -5.14 32.66
CA ASP A 808 12.05 -4.12 32.48
C ASP A 808 11.31 -4.28 31.15
N ALA A 809 12.01 -4.56 30.05
CA ALA A 809 11.38 -4.81 28.75
C ALA A 809 10.51 -6.08 28.76
N ILE A 810 10.94 -7.10 29.51
CA ILE A 810 10.18 -8.34 29.71
C ILE A 810 8.92 -8.06 30.53
N TYR A 811 9.04 -7.36 31.66
CA TYR A 811 7.92 -7.01 32.53
C TYR A 811 6.90 -6.08 31.86
N PHE A 812 7.37 -5.23 30.94
CA PHE A 812 6.54 -4.37 30.09
C PHE A 812 5.88 -5.15 28.94
N GLY A 813 6.12 -6.45 28.81
CA GLY A 813 5.48 -7.34 27.84
C GLY A 813 5.96 -7.18 26.39
N LEU A 814 7.02 -6.42 26.13
CA LEU A 814 7.49 -6.08 24.78
C LEU A 814 7.93 -7.31 23.97
N CYS A 815 8.30 -8.40 24.63
CA CYS A 815 8.71 -9.64 23.96
C CYS A 815 7.54 -10.61 23.71
N GLY A 816 6.36 -10.35 24.29
CA GLY A 816 5.24 -11.30 24.31
C GLY A 816 4.23 -11.13 23.18
N PHE A 817 4.04 -9.93 22.65
CA PHE A 817 2.89 -9.62 21.78
C PHE A 817 3.02 -10.19 20.36
N ASN A 818 4.21 -10.13 19.75
CA ASN A 818 4.45 -10.76 18.43
C ASN A 818 4.28 -12.29 18.50
N SER A 819 4.80 -12.88 19.56
CA SER A 819 4.73 -14.32 19.85
C SER A 819 3.29 -14.78 20.12
N THR A 820 2.51 -13.94 20.82
CA THR A 820 1.06 -14.11 21.04
C THR A 820 0.32 -14.25 19.72
N LEU A 821 0.45 -13.27 18.82
CA LEU A 821 -0.25 -13.28 17.52
C LEU A 821 0.20 -14.46 16.64
N ALA A 822 1.50 -14.76 16.61
CA ALA A 822 2.04 -15.89 15.84
C ALA A 822 1.49 -17.23 16.36
N CYS A 823 1.43 -17.40 17.69
CA CYS A 823 0.91 -18.62 18.31
C CYS A 823 -0.59 -18.81 18.02
N ILE A 824 -1.39 -17.74 18.09
CA ILE A 824 -2.82 -17.79 17.73
C ILE A 824 -3.00 -18.16 16.25
N ALA A 825 -2.24 -17.52 15.35
CA ALA A 825 -2.36 -17.73 13.91
C ALA A 825 -2.12 -19.21 13.51
N ILE A 826 -1.07 -19.82 14.04
CA ILE A 826 -0.71 -21.21 13.71
C ILE A 826 -1.48 -22.21 14.59
N GLY A 827 -1.82 -21.84 15.82
CA GLY A 827 -2.48 -22.66 16.84
C GLY A 827 -3.98 -22.85 16.64
N GLY A 828 -4.41 -23.21 15.44
CA GLY A 828 -5.81 -23.55 15.13
C GLY A 828 -6.56 -22.54 14.24
N MET A 829 -6.03 -21.33 14.02
CA MET A 829 -6.67 -20.33 13.16
C MET A 829 -6.48 -20.65 11.67
N PHE A 830 -5.23 -20.66 11.19
CA PHE A 830 -4.92 -20.92 9.77
C PHE A 830 -4.46 -22.35 9.50
N TYR A 831 -4.07 -23.07 10.55
CA TYR A 831 -3.90 -24.53 10.53
C TYR A 831 -4.98 -25.20 11.37
N VAL A 832 -5.36 -26.43 11.02
CA VAL A 832 -6.25 -27.23 11.87
C VAL A 832 -5.49 -27.60 13.14
N ILE A 833 -6.11 -27.42 14.30
CA ILE A 833 -5.48 -27.76 15.58
C ILE A 833 -5.32 -29.28 15.72
N THR A 834 -4.07 -29.70 15.82
CA THR A 834 -3.55 -31.05 16.10
C THR A 834 -2.37 -30.88 17.05
N TRP A 835 -1.86 -31.97 17.63
CA TRP A 835 -0.67 -31.83 18.50
C TRP A 835 0.57 -31.38 17.70
N GLN A 836 0.66 -31.74 16.41
CA GLN A 836 1.74 -31.32 15.52
C GLN A 836 1.66 -29.81 15.24
N THR A 837 0.48 -29.30 14.91
CA THR A 837 0.30 -27.85 14.64
C THR A 837 0.38 -27.03 15.92
N HIS A 838 0.05 -27.60 17.08
CA HIS A 838 0.31 -26.99 18.38
C HIS A 838 1.82 -26.82 18.64
N LEU A 839 2.64 -27.85 18.40
CA LEU A 839 4.10 -27.72 18.48
C LEU A 839 4.64 -26.73 17.45
N LEU A 840 4.10 -26.74 16.23
CA LEU A 840 4.45 -25.77 15.20
C LEU A 840 4.10 -24.32 15.63
N ALA A 841 3.00 -24.12 16.34
CA ALA A 841 2.61 -22.82 16.88
C ALA A 841 3.56 -22.32 17.97
N ILE A 842 4.03 -23.21 18.85
CA ILE A 842 5.07 -22.89 19.85
C ILE A 842 6.38 -22.51 19.14
N ALA A 843 6.80 -23.29 18.14
CA ALA A 843 7.99 -22.98 17.35
C ALA A 843 7.86 -21.63 16.62
N CYS A 844 6.70 -21.33 16.05
CA CYS A 844 6.43 -20.05 15.40
C CYS A 844 6.44 -18.89 16.41
N ALA A 845 5.91 -19.08 17.62
CA ALA A 845 5.93 -18.08 18.67
C ALA A 845 7.36 -17.75 19.12
N LEU A 846 8.21 -18.76 19.34
CA LEU A 846 9.63 -18.56 19.67
C LEU A 846 10.38 -17.86 18.52
N PHE A 847 10.13 -18.29 17.28
CA PHE A 847 10.72 -17.64 16.10
C PHE A 847 10.32 -16.16 16.00
N ALA A 848 9.04 -15.85 16.23
CA ALA A 848 8.52 -14.48 16.23
C ALA A 848 9.14 -13.61 17.35
N ALA A 849 9.42 -14.20 18.52
CA ALA A 849 10.09 -13.50 19.62
C ALA A 849 11.52 -13.09 19.24
N TYR A 850 12.32 -14.03 18.71
CA TYR A 850 13.70 -13.76 18.30
C TYR A 850 13.76 -12.80 17.11
N LEU A 851 12.89 -12.98 16.12
CA LEU A 851 12.76 -12.03 15.02
C LEU A 851 12.33 -10.65 15.51
N GLY A 852 11.52 -10.60 16.58
CA GLY A 852 11.12 -9.38 17.29
C GLY A 852 12.32 -8.58 17.78
N THR A 853 13.19 -9.22 18.56
CA THR A 853 14.42 -8.57 19.05
C THR A 853 15.36 -8.19 17.91
N ALA A 854 15.52 -9.05 16.89
CA ALA A 854 16.36 -8.76 15.74
C ALA A 854 15.90 -7.50 14.97
N LEU A 855 14.60 -7.41 14.68
CA LEU A 855 14.04 -6.26 13.98
C LEU A 855 14.00 -5.01 14.86
N ALA A 856 13.80 -5.13 16.18
CA ALA A 856 13.90 -4.01 17.10
C ALA A 856 15.28 -3.35 17.01
N ASN A 857 16.34 -4.17 17.06
CA ASN A 857 17.72 -3.68 16.95
C ASN A 857 17.98 -3.05 15.57
N MET A 858 17.56 -3.69 14.48
CA MET A 858 17.76 -3.15 13.12
C MET A 858 17.02 -1.83 12.89
N LEU A 859 15.75 -1.75 13.30
CA LEU A 859 14.91 -0.58 13.05
C LEU A 859 15.23 0.60 13.99
N SER A 860 15.78 0.33 15.17
CA SER A 860 16.27 1.38 16.07
C SER A 860 17.36 2.26 15.45
N VAL A 861 18.14 1.74 14.48
CA VAL A 861 19.12 2.54 13.71
C VAL A 861 18.44 3.67 12.93
N PHE A 862 17.20 3.44 12.49
CA PHE A 862 16.38 4.44 11.81
C PHE A 862 15.42 5.17 12.76
N GLY A 863 15.51 4.94 14.07
CA GLY A 863 14.59 5.51 15.07
C GLY A 863 13.17 4.93 15.01
N LEU A 864 13.00 3.69 14.52
CA LEU A 864 11.69 3.08 14.28
C LEU A 864 11.43 1.86 15.18
N PRO A 865 10.18 1.65 15.64
CA PRO A 865 9.82 0.45 16.39
C PRO A 865 9.53 -0.73 15.45
N PRO A 866 9.71 -1.99 15.90
CA PRO A 866 9.40 -3.17 15.09
C PRO A 866 7.90 -3.41 14.91
N CYS A 867 7.06 -2.83 15.77
CA CYS A 867 5.62 -3.07 15.82
C CYS A 867 5.33 -4.58 15.68
N THR A 868 4.43 -4.96 14.77
CA THR A 868 4.05 -6.36 14.51
C THR A 868 4.63 -6.91 13.21
N TRP A 869 5.67 -6.27 12.64
CA TRP A 869 6.45 -6.83 11.54
C TRP A 869 6.96 -8.25 11.85
N PRO A 870 7.52 -8.53 13.05
CA PRO A 870 8.01 -9.86 13.40
C PRO A 870 6.91 -10.93 13.33
N PHE A 871 5.73 -10.64 13.88
CA PHE A 871 4.57 -11.52 13.78
C PHE A 871 4.21 -11.81 12.31
N CYS A 872 4.05 -10.78 11.49
CA CYS A 872 3.61 -10.96 10.10
C CYS A 872 4.60 -11.83 9.31
N LEU A 873 5.89 -11.53 9.40
CA LEU A 873 6.94 -12.27 8.68
C LEU A 873 7.03 -13.72 9.17
N SER A 874 6.91 -13.93 10.48
CA SER A 874 6.94 -15.27 11.08
C SER A 874 5.75 -16.11 10.65
N ALA A 875 4.53 -15.60 10.80
CA ALA A 875 3.31 -16.32 10.46
C ALA A 875 3.24 -16.61 8.95
N LEU A 876 3.63 -15.67 8.09
CA LEU A 876 3.67 -15.90 6.62
C LEU A 876 4.69 -16.98 6.25
N THR A 877 5.89 -16.96 6.86
CA THR A 877 6.91 -17.98 6.64
C THR A 877 6.39 -19.38 7.01
N PHE A 878 5.73 -19.50 8.16
CA PHE A 878 5.18 -20.77 8.63
C PHE A 878 3.92 -21.21 7.86
N LEU A 879 3.17 -20.29 7.27
CA LEU A 879 2.05 -20.61 6.36
C LEU A 879 2.51 -21.04 4.97
N LEU A 880 3.70 -20.61 4.55
CA LEU A 880 4.35 -21.04 3.31
C LEU A 880 5.06 -22.40 3.43
N LEU A 881 5.19 -22.93 4.66
CA LEU A 881 5.72 -24.27 4.90
C LEU A 881 4.90 -25.30 4.12
N THR A 882 5.59 -26.11 3.31
CA THR A 882 5.01 -27.29 2.67
C THR A 882 5.49 -28.54 3.39
N THR A 883 4.61 -29.52 3.56
CA THR A 883 4.92 -30.75 4.29
C THR A 883 4.09 -31.92 3.79
N ASN A 884 4.69 -33.11 3.84
CA ASN A 884 4.02 -34.37 3.52
C ASN A 884 3.25 -34.95 4.72
N ASN A 885 3.31 -34.31 5.89
CA ASN A 885 2.59 -34.75 7.08
C ASN A 885 1.10 -34.33 7.00
N PRO A 886 0.15 -35.27 6.84
CA PRO A 886 -1.27 -34.93 6.67
C PRO A 886 -1.92 -34.31 7.92
N ALA A 887 -1.28 -34.42 9.09
CA ALA A 887 -1.76 -33.81 10.33
C ALA A 887 -1.45 -32.30 10.44
N ILE A 888 -0.55 -31.80 9.59
CA ILE A 888 -0.27 -30.37 9.44
C ILE A 888 -1.07 -29.88 8.22
N TYR A 889 -2.34 -29.57 8.47
CA TYR A 889 -3.27 -29.17 7.42
C TYR A 889 -3.58 -27.68 7.50
N ARG A 890 -3.16 -26.93 6.48
CA ARG A 890 -3.50 -25.51 6.30
C ARG A 890 -4.92 -25.38 5.75
N LEU A 891 -5.75 -24.55 6.39
CA LEU A 891 -7.10 -24.30 5.91
C LEU A 891 -7.09 -23.34 4.71
N PRO A 892 -7.98 -23.55 3.72
CA PRO A 892 -8.30 -22.52 2.74
C PRO A 892 -8.86 -21.27 3.42
N LEU A 893 -8.42 -20.07 3.04
CA LEU A 893 -8.85 -18.82 3.71
C LEU A 893 -10.35 -18.62 3.73
N SER A 894 -11.04 -18.99 2.65
CA SER A 894 -12.50 -18.92 2.53
C SER A 894 -13.27 -19.76 3.57
N LYS A 895 -12.58 -20.61 4.32
CA LYS A 895 -13.14 -21.50 5.36
C LYS A 895 -12.65 -21.18 6.77
N VAL A 896 -11.68 -20.28 6.91
CA VAL A 896 -11.15 -19.87 8.21
C VAL A 896 -12.23 -19.12 8.99
N THR A 897 -12.47 -19.55 10.22
CA THR A 897 -13.38 -18.92 11.18
C THR A 897 -12.72 -18.80 12.55
N TYR A 898 -12.84 -19.83 13.39
CA TYR A 898 -12.18 -19.95 14.70
C TYR A 898 -11.81 -21.42 14.95
N PRO A 899 -10.85 -21.72 15.86
CA PRO A 899 -10.16 -23.01 15.90
C PRO A 899 -11.07 -24.23 16.07
N GLU A 900 -12.07 -24.14 16.92
CA GLU A 900 -13.03 -25.23 17.18
C GLU A 900 -13.89 -25.52 15.93
N ALA A 901 -14.36 -24.50 15.23
CA ALA A 901 -15.12 -24.64 13.99
C ALA A 901 -14.23 -25.12 12.84
N ASN A 902 -13.00 -24.61 12.73
CA ASN A 902 -12.01 -25.02 11.74
C ASN A 902 -11.70 -26.53 11.85
N ARG A 903 -11.53 -27.02 13.08
CA ARG A 903 -11.33 -28.46 13.35
C ARG A 903 -12.56 -29.28 12.97
N THR A 904 -13.75 -28.81 13.31
CA THR A 904 -15.01 -29.48 12.97
C THR A 904 -15.20 -29.60 11.46
N TYR A 905 -14.90 -28.52 10.72
CA TYR A 905 -14.91 -28.52 9.26
C TYR A 905 -13.96 -29.57 8.68
N TYR A 906 -12.71 -29.61 9.13
CA TYR A 906 -11.73 -30.60 8.67
C TYR A 906 -12.18 -32.04 8.94
N LEU A 907 -12.65 -32.33 10.16
CA LEU A 907 -13.14 -33.68 10.50
C LEU A 907 -14.34 -34.10 9.64
N SER A 908 -15.22 -33.16 9.30
CA SER A 908 -16.35 -33.44 8.40
C SER A 908 -15.90 -33.75 6.97
N GLN A 909 -14.91 -33.02 6.44
CA GLN A 909 -14.31 -33.33 5.14
C GLN A 909 -13.63 -34.70 5.13
N GLU A 910 -12.86 -34.99 6.18
CA GLU A 910 -12.13 -36.25 6.27
C GLU A 910 -13.08 -37.45 6.36
N ARG A 911 -14.21 -37.29 7.07
CA ARG A 911 -15.29 -38.29 7.09
C ARG A 911 -15.89 -38.49 5.70
N ASN A 912 -16.23 -37.41 4.99
CA ASN A 912 -16.81 -37.48 3.64
C ASN A 912 -15.83 -38.09 2.63
N ARG A 913 -14.53 -37.78 2.75
CA ARG A 913 -13.46 -38.35 1.92
C ARG A 913 -13.37 -39.86 2.12
N ARG A 914 -13.37 -40.34 3.37
CA ARG A 914 -13.35 -41.78 3.69
C ARG A 914 -14.57 -42.50 3.13
N VAL A 915 -15.76 -41.95 3.30
CA VAL A 915 -17.00 -42.53 2.76
C VAL A 915 -16.94 -42.64 1.23
N SER A 916 -16.51 -41.58 0.54
CA SER A 916 -16.35 -41.58 -0.92
C SER A 916 -15.34 -42.62 -1.42
N THR A 917 -14.22 -42.79 -0.71
CA THR A 917 -13.23 -43.83 -1.02
C THR A 917 -13.81 -45.23 -0.82
N THR A 918 -14.52 -45.48 0.28
CA THR A 918 -15.20 -46.77 0.52
C THR A 918 -16.24 -47.07 -0.55
N THR A 919 -17.03 -46.08 -0.99
CA THR A 919 -18.01 -46.26 -2.07
C THR A 919 -17.35 -46.53 -3.42
N LYS A 920 -16.19 -45.91 -3.72
CA LYS A 920 -15.42 -46.24 -4.93
C LYS A 920 -14.87 -47.66 -4.91
N TYR A 921 -14.29 -48.11 -3.80
CA TYR A 921 -13.80 -49.49 -3.68
C TYR A 921 -14.94 -50.52 -3.77
N GLN A 922 -16.09 -50.23 -3.17
CA GLN A 922 -17.29 -51.07 -3.31
C GLN A 922 -17.86 -51.09 -4.74
N ALA A 923 -17.68 -50.02 -5.53
CA ALA A 923 -18.06 -50.02 -6.94
C ALA A 923 -17.08 -50.80 -7.84
N TYR A 924 -15.81 -50.91 -7.45
CA TYR A 924 -14.80 -51.73 -8.13
C TYR A 924 -14.91 -53.23 -7.79
N ASP A 925 -15.38 -53.60 -6.60
CA ASP A 925 -15.64 -55.00 -6.24
C ASP A 925 -16.95 -55.56 -6.84
N VAL A 926 -17.80 -54.70 -7.40
CA VAL A 926 -19.10 -55.07 -8.01
C VAL A 926 -19.06 -55.01 -9.55
N SER A 927 -17.93 -54.58 -10.14
CA SER A 927 -17.62 -54.64 -11.59
C SER A 927 -16.66 -55.77 -11.88
#